data_AF-A0A507BXJ0-F1
#
_entry.id   AF-A0A507BXJ0-F1
#
_cell.length_a   1.000
_cell.length_b   1.000
_cell.length_c   1.000
_cell.angle_alpha   90.00
_cell.angle_beta   90.00
_cell.angle_gamma   90.00
#
_symmetry.space_group_name_H-M   'P 1'
#
loop_
_entity.id
_entity.type
_entity.pdbx_description
1 polymer ?
#
loop_
_entity_poly.entity_id
_entity_poly.type
_entity_poly.pdbx_seq_one_letter_code
_entity_poly.pdbx_strand_id
1 'polypeptide(L)'
;MDPSAVPREINDIMDDVAGQEPTDASSDRRIQQESERLGLDRDTEDEVCLSVCADINTNINTNTLVPTPFNSQRQSSSTRELSDRPNQDHDSNVDNLSCDHGRDDDDDDEPKLKYQRLTSALADLLKKDSVSCMATSDRFIALGTHWGVIHILDLDGNDVKRFQCHSATVHQLSIDTHGEFVASASDDGRVVINSLYSPDVQSFNYKRPVKAVALEPEFSKKSTRLFVSGGMAELLNLTGKGWFGNKDVVLHSGEGPVYAIQWRATQIAWANDAGVKIYDTTLQQRFAYIDRPNDSPRADLYRCNLCWKSDTELLIGWADSVKVCVVKERSKFDIASGLPPRYVEITSQFRTDWIVSGIAPFNNMLVILAFMTDLNDSKTIDVLQELPSKRKKSKPPEIFILDLQGEEVANDLLTLNQFEHFQANDYHLEFAPFESSFFIVSPKDVVVGKPRDLEDHIEWLLERNRYEEALRAAAVAGESYGGRLQVANIVDIGQKYMHTLMTEGKFSEAAAMCPKILRSNVELWEQWITSFVEAEQIHAIRPYIPLRHPKLSTRIYDMVLAHHLGTHTYKDFLELIKSWPHEIYDMGNVIKTVEDELAVEPSDTYLNAAALELYSRHKQFDKALLQGLKLRQPGILDLVWMHNLYGFISPRATLILEHDQAMLKSGQVVSSAIAKTSGTRQAAEDGDQGIAPTVAAIRAAVRAPGVQILVQNIDRIPIPRVMSQIKSDPKFLHIYLDALYRKDPMAGAEYHPLQVELYAEFDYARLLDFLKTSTHYSLRKAYEICETRDYIPELVYLLGKMGNSRKALFLIIERLGDVRRAIDFAKEQNDEELWNDLMTYSMDKPEFIVGLLENLGSVIDPIRLIRRIPPDLEIPGLRAALIKVLHDYRVQMSLREGCERILLADTVELLLNLQRAQKRGISFIPDVSCAMCGGEIFESSNALVAMVAFFCRHTYHYSCLIEGRVPSNVHMAANAFSNERVVRSMSLLYSRPGYSIQESYTPLSIQHTHNASVSGESMSPPIRKDGLSCPLCKNTKTGNLAKKGGRRPLS
;
A
#
# COMPACT_ATOMS: atom_id res chain seq x y z
N MET A 1 -17.73 83.02 63.55
CA MET A 1 -19.18 83.03 63.26
C MET A 1 -19.34 82.65 61.80
N ASP A 2 -20.36 81.88 61.46
CA ASP A 2 -20.87 81.79 60.08
C ASP A 2 -21.50 83.15 59.72
N PRO A 3 -21.35 83.66 58.48
CA PRO A 3 -22.45 83.47 57.52
C PRO A 3 -22.03 83.38 56.03
N SER A 4 -22.35 82.26 55.38
CA SER A 4 -23.07 82.11 54.09
C SER A 4 -22.67 82.88 52.79
N ALA A 5 -22.96 82.24 51.63
CA ALA A 5 -22.79 82.69 50.23
C ALA A 5 -21.34 82.55 49.67
N VAL A 6 -21.10 82.28 48.38
CA VAL A 6 -21.90 82.52 47.14
C VAL A 6 -22.19 81.20 46.35
N PRO A 7 -22.70 81.13 45.09
CA PRO A 7 -23.95 80.39 44.83
C PRO A 7 -23.85 79.18 43.86
N ARG A 8 -25.00 78.53 43.63
CA ARG A 8 -25.28 77.65 42.48
C ARG A 8 -26.36 78.27 41.59
N GLU A 9 -26.25 78.08 40.28
CA GLU A 9 -27.37 78.22 39.34
C GLU A 9 -28.06 76.86 39.09
N ILE A 10 -29.12 76.86 38.29
CA ILE A 10 -30.27 75.95 38.45
C ILE A 10 -30.17 74.68 37.58
N ASN A 11 -30.60 73.55 38.16
CA ASN A 11 -30.75 72.26 37.47
C ASN A 11 -31.80 72.31 36.36
N ASP A 12 -31.68 71.44 35.36
CA ASP A 12 -32.88 70.82 34.79
C ASP A 12 -32.59 69.44 34.13
N ILE A 13 -33.66 68.66 33.95
CA ILE A 13 -33.80 67.48 33.07
C ILE A 13 -32.88 66.26 33.36
N MET A 14 -33.50 65.22 33.94
CA MET A 14 -33.34 63.84 33.47
C MET A 14 -34.42 63.59 32.41
N ASP A 15 -34.19 62.70 31.43
CA ASP A 15 -35.24 61.86 30.84
C ASP A 15 -34.66 60.71 29.97
N ASP A 16 -35.51 59.69 29.78
CA ASP A 16 -35.50 58.51 28.90
C ASP A 16 -34.42 58.28 27.80
N VAL A 17 -34.08 56.99 27.59
CA VAL A 17 -34.55 56.18 26.43
C VAL A 17 -34.44 54.69 26.79
N ALA A 18 -35.41 53.87 26.35
CA ALA A 18 -35.32 52.40 26.34
C ALA A 18 -35.69 51.83 24.96
N GLY A 19 -34.89 50.89 24.43
CA GLY A 19 -35.20 50.16 23.19
C GLY A 19 -34.02 49.45 22.53
N GLN A 20 -34.13 48.13 22.38
CA GLN A 20 -33.77 47.29 21.21
C GLN A 20 -32.49 47.62 20.38
N GLU A 21 -31.52 46.72 20.16
CA GLU A 21 -31.26 45.32 20.60
C GLU A 21 -29.73 45.07 20.66
N PRO A 22 -29.22 44.20 21.55
CA PRO A 22 -27.86 43.66 21.44
C PRO A 22 -27.80 42.12 21.51
N THR A 23 -27.27 41.47 20.49
CA THR A 23 -26.99 40.01 20.52
C THR A 23 -25.57 39.71 20.98
N ASP A 24 -25.47 39.12 22.18
CA ASP A 24 -24.55 38.06 22.62
C ASP A 24 -23.35 37.70 21.70
N ALA A 25 -22.10 37.79 22.17
CA ALA A 25 -21.38 36.83 23.04
C ALA A 25 -20.79 35.62 22.26
N SER A 26 -19.79 34.87 22.75
CA SER A 26 -19.23 34.78 24.11
C SER A 26 -17.70 34.60 24.14
N SER A 27 -17.15 34.53 25.35
CA SER A 27 -15.74 34.28 25.67
C SER A 27 -15.48 32.89 26.28
N ASP A 28 -14.20 32.62 26.57
CA ASP A 28 -13.66 31.77 27.65
C ASP A 28 -13.34 30.26 27.45
N ARG A 29 -12.01 30.01 27.48
CA ARG A 29 -11.24 29.13 28.41
C ARG A 29 -11.40 27.60 28.45
N ARG A 30 -10.23 26.96 28.30
CA ARG A 30 -9.63 25.86 29.10
C ARG A 30 -10.57 24.83 29.78
N ILE A 31 -10.32 23.55 29.49
CA ILE A 31 -9.89 22.52 30.47
C ILE A 31 -9.13 21.39 29.71
N GLN A 32 -8.43 20.50 30.43
CA GLN A 32 -7.50 19.50 29.89
C GLN A 32 -8.03 18.05 30.00
N GLN A 33 -7.44 17.16 29.18
CA GLN A 33 -7.41 15.69 29.35
C GLN A 33 -8.77 14.96 29.20
N GLU A 34 -8.85 13.65 28.93
CA GLU A 34 -7.82 12.59 29.03
C GLU A 34 -7.95 11.48 27.97
N SER A 35 -6.87 10.70 27.79
CA SER A 35 -6.78 9.30 27.30
C SER A 35 -7.81 8.69 26.33
N GLU A 36 -7.28 8.15 25.22
CA GLU A 36 -7.48 6.76 24.70
C GLU A 36 -8.90 6.18 24.44
N ARG A 37 -9.12 5.15 23.61
CA ARG A 37 -8.48 4.49 22.43
C ARG A 37 -9.36 3.26 22.13
N LEU A 38 -9.31 2.73 20.90
CA LEU A 38 -10.13 1.59 20.43
C LEU A 38 -11.63 1.95 20.25
N GLY A 39 -12.34 1.48 19.23
CA GLY A 39 -11.91 0.74 18.03
C GLY A 39 -12.91 -0.33 17.59
N LEU A 40 -12.75 -0.76 16.33
CA LEU A 40 -13.45 -1.85 15.62
C LEU A 40 -14.77 -1.49 14.91
N ASP A 41 -14.79 -1.91 13.63
CA ASP A 41 -15.90 -2.51 12.88
C ASP A 41 -17.14 -1.65 12.51
N ARG A 42 -17.71 -1.74 11.29
CA ARG A 42 -17.43 -2.65 10.15
C ARG A 42 -18.04 -2.15 8.82
N ASP A 43 -17.59 -2.79 7.73
CA ASP A 43 -18.28 -3.07 6.44
C ASP A 43 -19.20 -2.00 5.78
N THR A 44 -18.85 -1.56 4.56
CA THR A 44 -19.61 -1.85 3.32
C THR A 44 -18.91 -1.30 2.06
N GLU A 45 -19.25 -1.86 0.89
CA GLU A 45 -18.70 -1.51 -0.44
C GLU A 45 -19.46 -0.34 -1.12
N ASP A 46 -18.81 0.42 -2.04
CA ASP A 46 -19.08 0.31 -3.50
C ASP A 46 -18.41 1.38 -4.42
N GLU A 47 -18.20 0.94 -5.67
CA GLU A 47 -18.05 1.62 -6.98
C GLU A 47 -17.32 2.98 -7.23
N VAL A 48 -16.28 2.89 -8.09
CA VAL A 48 -16.10 3.59 -9.40
C VAL A 48 -16.28 5.13 -9.52
N CYS A 49 -15.23 5.88 -9.92
CA CYS A 49 -15.06 6.38 -11.31
C CYS A 49 -13.73 7.11 -11.64
N LEU A 50 -13.47 7.20 -12.96
CA LEU A 50 -12.32 7.66 -13.77
C LEU A 50 -11.83 9.13 -13.67
N SER A 51 -10.77 9.40 -14.47
CA SER A 51 -10.12 10.71 -14.79
C SER A 51 -9.08 11.20 -13.77
N VAL A 52 -8.03 11.98 -14.11
CA VAL A 52 -7.79 12.92 -15.24
C VAL A 52 -6.38 12.71 -15.87
N CYS A 53 -6.16 13.21 -17.09
CA CYS A 53 -4.86 13.20 -17.81
C CYS A 53 -4.29 14.62 -18.03
N ALA A 54 -3.04 14.71 -18.51
CA ALA A 54 -2.27 15.95 -18.82
C ALA A 54 -1.76 16.71 -17.57
N ASP A 55 -0.71 17.54 -17.61
CA ASP A 55 0.07 18.11 -18.74
C ASP A 55 1.60 18.04 -18.51
N ILE A 56 2.38 18.11 -19.59
CA ILE A 56 3.50 19.07 -19.77
C ILE A 56 3.93 19.04 -21.26
N ASN A 57 4.33 20.19 -21.81
CA ASN A 57 4.23 20.45 -23.26
C ASN A 57 5.39 21.32 -23.80
N THR A 58 5.73 21.17 -25.10
CA THR A 58 6.70 21.97 -25.89
C THR A 58 8.18 21.92 -25.40
N ASN A 59 9.23 22.22 -26.17
CA ASN A 59 9.48 22.86 -27.48
C ASN A 59 10.89 22.39 -27.96
N ILE A 60 11.43 22.52 -29.18
CA ILE A 60 11.08 23.03 -30.54
C ILE A 60 12.08 22.31 -31.52
N ASN A 61 11.90 22.09 -32.83
CA ASN A 61 11.87 23.07 -33.94
C ASN A 61 11.54 22.39 -35.29
N THR A 62 11.14 23.14 -36.32
CA THR A 62 10.81 22.63 -37.67
C THR A 62 11.77 23.14 -38.75
N ASN A 63 11.96 22.35 -39.82
CA ASN A 63 12.29 22.87 -41.15
C ASN A 63 11.99 21.83 -42.25
N THR A 64 11.18 22.22 -43.24
CA THR A 64 10.80 21.43 -44.41
C THR A 64 11.61 21.83 -45.64
N LEU A 65 12.00 20.87 -46.51
CA LEU A 65 12.36 21.13 -47.92
C LEU A 65 12.36 19.82 -48.74
N VAL A 66 11.82 19.87 -49.96
CA VAL A 66 11.46 18.74 -50.87
C VAL A 66 11.33 19.33 -52.30
N PRO A 67 11.66 18.68 -53.45
CA PRO A 67 12.53 17.50 -53.73
C PRO A 67 13.47 17.65 -54.98
N THR A 68 14.11 16.54 -55.42
CA THR A 68 14.68 16.21 -56.78
C THR A 68 15.95 16.92 -57.30
N PRO A 69 16.66 16.39 -58.33
CA PRO A 69 16.68 15.02 -58.91
C PRO A 69 18.10 14.39 -59.11
N PHE A 70 18.14 13.06 -59.41
CA PHE A 70 19.18 12.30 -60.16
C PHE A 70 20.69 12.49 -59.87
N ASN A 71 21.43 11.39 -59.65
CA ASN A 71 21.99 10.58 -60.75
C ASN A 71 22.62 9.25 -60.23
N SER A 72 22.96 8.32 -61.12
CA SER A 72 23.51 6.98 -60.81
C SER A 72 24.84 6.69 -61.51
N GLN A 73 25.72 5.88 -60.90
CA GLN A 73 26.78 5.15 -61.62
C GLN A 73 27.25 3.89 -60.89
N ARG A 74 27.41 2.78 -61.65
CA ARG A 74 28.08 1.52 -61.24
C ARG A 74 29.39 1.36 -62.00
N GLN A 75 30.43 0.79 -61.39
CA GLN A 75 31.60 0.12 -62.02
C GLN A 75 32.38 -0.64 -60.91
N SER A 76 33.17 -1.70 -61.14
CA SER A 76 33.03 -2.91 -61.98
C SER A 76 34.30 -3.79 -61.84
N SER A 77 34.17 -5.13 -61.97
CA SER A 77 35.26 -6.09 -62.37
C SER A 77 36.50 -6.25 -61.44
N SER A 78 37.28 -7.35 -61.42
CA SER A 78 37.07 -8.76 -61.86
C SER A 78 38.24 -9.70 -61.48
N THR A 79 37.94 -10.92 -61.00
CA THR A 79 38.62 -12.24 -61.27
C THR A 79 40.13 -12.49 -61.00
N ARG A 80 40.44 -13.78 -60.75
CA ARG A 80 41.73 -14.53 -60.82
C ARG A 80 42.64 -14.58 -59.59
N GLU A 81 43.44 -15.65 -59.36
CA GLU A 81 43.33 -17.11 -59.60
C GLU A 81 44.53 -17.81 -58.90
N LEU A 82 44.29 -18.98 -58.27
CA LEU A 82 45.22 -20.12 -58.10
C LEU A 82 46.59 -20.01 -57.34
N SER A 83 46.63 -20.75 -56.21
CA SER A 83 47.51 -21.93 -55.94
C SER A 83 48.86 -21.85 -55.16
N ASP A 84 49.10 -22.98 -54.48
CA ASP A 84 50.34 -23.59 -53.93
C ASP A 84 51.15 -23.02 -52.73
N ARG A 85 50.94 -23.67 -51.56
CA ARG A 85 51.80 -24.73 -50.94
C ARG A 85 53.34 -24.55 -50.86
N PRO A 86 54.05 -25.19 -49.90
CA PRO A 86 53.63 -25.74 -48.59
C PRO A 86 54.68 -25.56 -47.45
N ASN A 87 54.44 -26.26 -46.32
CA ASN A 87 55.37 -26.82 -45.32
C ASN A 87 55.35 -26.26 -43.88
N GLN A 88 55.73 -27.18 -42.98
CA GLN A 88 55.74 -27.09 -41.53
C GLN A 88 57.15 -26.74 -41.03
N ASP A 89 57.25 -26.17 -39.83
CA ASP A 89 58.37 -26.48 -38.92
C ASP A 89 57.95 -26.25 -37.44
N HIS A 90 58.82 -26.65 -36.50
CA HIS A 90 58.45 -27.00 -35.12
C HIS A 90 58.47 -25.87 -34.05
N ASP A 91 57.74 -26.14 -32.96
CA ASP A 91 58.02 -25.78 -31.54
C ASP A 91 58.26 -24.30 -31.13
N SER A 92 57.28 -23.69 -30.43
CA SER A 92 57.17 -23.79 -28.95
C SER A 92 56.54 -22.57 -28.23
N ASN A 93 55.74 -22.90 -27.20
CA ASN A 93 55.58 -22.21 -25.92
C ASN A 93 54.87 -20.82 -25.76
N VAL A 94 53.71 -20.93 -25.10
CA VAL A 94 53.01 -20.04 -24.13
C VAL A 94 52.21 -18.81 -24.60
N ASP A 95 51.16 -18.59 -23.80
CA ASP A 95 50.33 -17.41 -23.56
C ASP A 95 49.15 -17.07 -24.49
N ASN A 96 48.09 -16.61 -23.82
CA ASN A 96 46.90 -15.91 -24.32
C ASN A 96 45.95 -16.68 -25.28
N LEU A 97 45.23 -17.66 -24.72
CA LEU A 97 43.85 -17.94 -25.18
C LEU A 97 42.90 -16.83 -24.69
N SER A 98 42.94 -15.67 -25.33
CA SER A 98 41.79 -14.76 -25.33
C SER A 98 40.68 -15.41 -26.17
N CYS A 99 39.59 -15.82 -25.54
CA CYS A 99 38.41 -16.31 -26.25
C CYS A 99 37.76 -15.15 -27.00
N ASP A 100 38.04 -15.08 -28.30
CA ASP A 100 37.45 -14.11 -29.22
C ASP A 100 35.98 -14.47 -29.47
N HIS A 101 35.11 -14.00 -28.56
CA HIS A 101 33.67 -14.05 -28.74
C HIS A 101 33.24 -12.94 -29.70
N GLY A 102 33.62 -13.09 -30.97
CA GLY A 102 32.91 -12.48 -32.08
C GLY A 102 31.45 -12.92 -32.03
N ARG A 103 30.60 -12.06 -31.48
CA ARG A 103 29.16 -12.13 -31.72
C ARG A 103 28.92 -11.44 -33.05
N ASP A 104 28.83 -12.24 -34.10
CA ASP A 104 28.04 -11.86 -35.26
C ASP A 104 26.57 -11.84 -34.79
N ASP A 105 26.17 -10.74 -34.16
CA ASP A 105 24.77 -10.42 -33.87
C ASP A 105 24.09 -10.06 -35.21
N ASP A 106 23.97 -11.04 -36.10
CA ASP A 106 23.08 -10.98 -37.25
C ASP A 106 21.65 -10.86 -36.69
N ASP A 107 21.03 -9.69 -36.89
CA ASP A 107 19.61 -9.42 -36.60
C ASP A 107 18.72 -10.19 -37.61
N ASP A 108 18.79 -11.52 -37.58
CA ASP A 108 17.86 -12.43 -38.23
C ASP A 108 16.44 -12.09 -37.76
N ASP A 109 15.66 -11.47 -38.63
CA ASP A 109 14.25 -11.17 -38.43
C ASP A 109 13.44 -12.46 -38.20
N GLU A 110 12.34 -12.40 -37.42
CA GLU A 110 11.50 -13.60 -37.27
C GLU A 110 10.80 -13.93 -38.61
N PRO A 111 10.94 -15.14 -39.16
CA PRO A 111 10.26 -15.53 -40.40
C PRO A 111 8.74 -15.51 -40.17
N LYS A 112 7.94 -14.94 -41.08
CA LYS A 112 6.50 -14.74 -40.80
C LYS A 112 5.65 -16.02 -40.95
N LEU A 113 6.23 -17.09 -41.51
CA LEU A 113 5.57 -18.37 -41.78
C LEU A 113 6.34 -19.55 -41.13
N LYS A 114 5.61 -20.57 -40.68
CA LYS A 114 6.14 -21.91 -40.35
C LYS A 114 5.79 -22.90 -41.46
N TYR A 115 6.72 -23.78 -41.82
CA TYR A 115 6.58 -24.66 -42.98
C TYR A 115 6.53 -26.15 -42.59
N GLN A 116 5.48 -26.84 -43.03
CA GLN A 116 5.26 -28.27 -42.78
C GLN A 116 5.05 -29.03 -44.10
N ARG A 117 5.90 -30.02 -44.39
CA ARG A 117 5.75 -30.91 -45.56
C ARG A 117 4.65 -31.95 -45.30
N LEU A 118 3.74 -32.16 -46.26
CA LEU A 118 2.72 -33.22 -46.20
C LEU A 118 3.34 -34.58 -46.57
N THR A 119 3.74 -35.35 -45.55
CA THR A 119 4.53 -36.60 -45.67
C THR A 119 3.73 -37.90 -45.54
N SER A 120 2.40 -37.80 -45.44
CA SER A 120 1.46 -38.91 -45.20
C SER A 120 1.19 -39.74 -46.47
N ALA A 121 -0.07 -40.13 -46.76
CA ALA A 121 -0.40 -40.97 -47.93
C ALA A 121 0.10 -40.38 -49.26
N LEU A 122 0.15 -39.05 -49.34
CA LEU A 122 0.71 -38.28 -50.44
C LEU A 122 2.14 -38.69 -50.83
N ALA A 123 3.00 -39.08 -49.88
CA ALA A 123 4.39 -39.43 -50.18
C ALA A 123 4.53 -40.69 -51.06
N ASP A 124 3.56 -41.62 -51.02
CA ASP A 124 3.51 -42.81 -51.89
C ASP A 124 2.73 -42.60 -53.19
N LEU A 125 1.89 -41.55 -53.25
CA LEU A 125 1.26 -41.04 -54.47
C LEU A 125 2.33 -40.39 -55.37
N LEU A 126 3.12 -39.47 -54.81
CA LEU A 126 4.15 -38.70 -55.53
C LEU A 126 5.30 -39.55 -56.08
N LYS A 127 5.48 -40.79 -55.59
CA LYS A 127 6.41 -41.77 -56.18
C LYS A 127 5.91 -42.36 -57.49
N LYS A 128 4.59 -42.41 -57.71
CA LYS A 128 3.94 -43.10 -58.85
C LYS A 128 3.47 -42.14 -59.94
N ASP A 129 2.85 -41.03 -59.53
CA ASP A 129 2.34 -39.97 -60.40
C ASP A 129 2.91 -38.61 -59.91
N SER A 130 2.52 -37.50 -60.54
CA SER A 130 2.94 -36.15 -60.17
C SER A 130 1.75 -35.21 -60.10
N VAL A 131 1.78 -34.26 -59.16
CA VAL A 131 0.76 -33.21 -59.04
C VAL A 131 0.81 -32.31 -60.27
N SER A 132 -0.36 -31.89 -60.76
CA SER A 132 -0.49 -30.93 -61.85
C SER A 132 -1.44 -29.76 -61.55
N CYS A 133 -2.29 -29.88 -60.52
CA CYS A 133 -3.03 -28.78 -59.92
C CYS A 133 -3.58 -29.17 -58.54
N MET A 134 -4.06 -28.19 -57.79
CA MET A 134 -4.70 -28.40 -56.48
C MET A 134 -5.80 -27.34 -56.26
N ALA A 135 -6.75 -27.62 -55.38
CA ALA A 135 -7.75 -26.68 -54.86
C ALA A 135 -8.11 -27.04 -53.41
N THR A 136 -8.50 -26.07 -52.59
CA THR A 136 -8.76 -26.26 -51.14
C THR A 136 -10.21 -26.00 -50.72
N SER A 137 -10.64 -26.70 -49.68
CA SER A 137 -11.91 -26.49 -48.96
C SER A 137 -11.62 -26.35 -47.46
N ASP A 138 -12.60 -25.82 -46.73
CA ASP A 138 -12.72 -25.84 -45.27
C ASP A 138 -12.50 -27.21 -44.58
N ARG A 139 -12.57 -28.32 -45.32
CA ARG A 139 -12.55 -29.70 -44.77
C ARG A 139 -11.64 -30.68 -45.51
N PHE A 140 -11.16 -30.35 -46.71
CA PHE A 140 -10.37 -31.26 -47.54
C PHE A 140 -9.54 -30.53 -48.59
N ILE A 141 -8.54 -31.23 -49.13
CA ILE A 141 -7.72 -30.81 -50.27
C ILE A 141 -8.11 -31.65 -51.49
N ALA A 142 -8.36 -31.01 -52.63
CA ALA A 142 -8.52 -31.71 -53.91
C ALA A 142 -7.24 -31.56 -54.74
N LEU A 143 -6.64 -32.68 -55.14
CA LEU A 143 -5.35 -32.74 -55.83
C LEU A 143 -5.52 -33.45 -57.18
N GLY A 144 -5.15 -32.78 -58.26
CA GLY A 144 -5.21 -33.28 -59.64
C GLY A 144 -3.84 -33.72 -60.13
N THR A 145 -3.77 -34.84 -60.85
CA THR A 145 -2.50 -35.44 -61.29
C THR A 145 -2.28 -35.42 -62.80
N HIS A 146 -1.02 -35.61 -63.20
CA HIS A 146 -0.63 -35.69 -64.60
C HIS A 146 -1.24 -36.88 -65.35
N TRP A 147 -1.61 -37.98 -64.69
CA TRP A 147 -2.34 -39.11 -65.31
C TRP A 147 -3.88 -39.00 -65.24
N GLY A 148 -4.42 -37.85 -64.86
CA GLY A 148 -5.87 -37.61 -64.90
C GLY A 148 -6.67 -38.14 -63.70
N VAL A 149 -5.97 -38.41 -62.59
CA VAL A 149 -6.58 -38.81 -61.32
C VAL A 149 -6.90 -37.55 -60.50
N ILE A 150 -8.01 -37.59 -59.76
CA ILE A 150 -8.36 -36.61 -58.74
C ILE A 150 -8.36 -37.31 -57.39
N HIS A 151 -7.52 -36.84 -56.49
CA HIS A 151 -7.45 -37.26 -55.10
C HIS A 151 -8.15 -36.24 -54.21
N ILE A 152 -8.97 -36.71 -53.28
CA ILE A 152 -9.52 -35.93 -52.18
C ILE A 152 -8.79 -36.40 -50.93
N LEU A 153 -8.02 -35.49 -50.33
CA LEU A 153 -7.23 -35.72 -49.13
C LEU A 153 -7.83 -34.96 -47.95
N ASP A 154 -7.60 -35.41 -46.72
CA ASP A 154 -7.79 -34.53 -45.56
C ASP A 154 -6.69 -33.43 -45.52
N LEU A 155 -6.78 -32.52 -44.55
CA LEU A 155 -5.83 -31.40 -44.41
C LEU A 155 -4.41 -31.87 -44.02
N ASP A 156 -4.28 -33.09 -43.47
CA ASP A 156 -3.02 -33.77 -43.15
C ASP A 156 -2.46 -34.60 -44.33
N GLY A 157 -3.14 -34.60 -45.49
CA GLY A 157 -2.70 -35.25 -46.73
C GLY A 157 -3.05 -36.75 -46.86
N ASN A 158 -3.90 -37.30 -45.99
CA ASN A 158 -4.34 -38.70 -46.09
C ASN A 158 -5.43 -38.86 -47.15
N ASP A 159 -5.38 -39.93 -47.97
CA ASP A 159 -6.40 -40.22 -48.99
C ASP A 159 -7.79 -40.54 -48.40
N VAL A 160 -8.79 -39.70 -48.71
CA VAL A 160 -10.20 -39.88 -48.33
C VAL A 160 -11.03 -40.46 -49.47
N LYS A 161 -10.88 -39.94 -50.70
CA LYS A 161 -11.62 -40.39 -51.90
C LYS A 161 -10.75 -40.21 -53.15
N ARG A 162 -10.95 -41.04 -54.18
CA ARG A 162 -10.22 -40.96 -55.46
C ARG A 162 -11.17 -41.11 -56.64
N PHE A 163 -10.91 -40.40 -57.73
CA PHE A 163 -11.65 -40.48 -58.98
C PHE A 163 -10.71 -40.54 -60.20
N GLN A 164 -10.88 -41.53 -61.08
CA GLN A 164 -10.23 -41.53 -62.40
C GLN A 164 -11.17 -40.86 -63.40
N CYS A 165 -11.08 -39.54 -63.52
CA CYS A 165 -11.98 -38.76 -64.37
C CYS A 165 -11.47 -38.58 -65.81
N HIS A 166 -10.15 -38.50 -65.96
CA HIS A 166 -9.50 -38.12 -67.22
C HIS A 166 -8.48 -39.17 -67.67
N SER A 167 -8.07 -39.06 -68.93
CA SER A 167 -6.98 -39.85 -69.53
C SER A 167 -5.71 -39.01 -69.82
N ALA A 168 -5.63 -37.81 -69.27
CA ALA A 168 -4.51 -36.88 -69.43
C ALA A 168 -4.47 -35.90 -68.24
N THR A 169 -3.43 -35.07 -68.18
CA THR A 169 -3.16 -34.10 -67.10
C THR A 169 -4.38 -33.22 -66.77
N VAL A 170 -4.66 -33.05 -65.48
CA VAL A 170 -5.66 -32.10 -64.96
C VAL A 170 -4.98 -30.74 -64.76
N HIS A 171 -5.47 -29.68 -65.40
CA HIS A 171 -4.85 -28.34 -65.37
C HIS A 171 -5.45 -27.40 -64.33
N GLN A 172 -6.75 -27.55 -64.03
CA GLN A 172 -7.41 -26.82 -62.96
C GLN A 172 -8.48 -27.69 -62.29
N LEU A 173 -8.59 -27.55 -60.97
CA LEU A 173 -9.72 -28.00 -60.16
C LEU A 173 -10.53 -26.80 -59.67
N SER A 174 -11.83 -27.00 -59.42
CA SER A 174 -12.68 -26.00 -58.77
C SER A 174 -13.68 -26.71 -57.85
N ILE A 175 -13.79 -26.23 -56.62
CA ILE A 175 -14.65 -26.81 -55.57
C ILE A 175 -15.81 -25.82 -55.32
N ASP A 176 -17.03 -26.31 -55.11
CA ASP A 176 -18.15 -25.43 -54.74
C ASP A 176 -18.03 -24.97 -53.27
N THR A 177 -18.68 -23.85 -52.93
CA THR A 177 -18.56 -23.23 -51.58
C THR A 177 -19.00 -24.12 -50.42
N HIS A 178 -19.77 -25.19 -50.68
CA HIS A 178 -20.18 -26.18 -49.68
C HIS A 178 -19.35 -27.46 -49.70
N GLY A 179 -18.34 -27.59 -50.58
CA GLY A 179 -17.51 -28.78 -50.70
C GLY A 179 -18.28 -30.07 -51.00
N GLU A 180 -19.35 -29.99 -51.78
CA GLU A 180 -20.18 -31.13 -52.19
C GLU A 180 -19.87 -31.60 -53.62
N PHE A 181 -19.30 -30.71 -54.45
CA PHE A 181 -18.92 -30.96 -55.84
C PHE A 181 -17.50 -30.46 -56.15
N VAL A 182 -16.78 -31.23 -56.97
CA VAL A 182 -15.45 -30.88 -57.51
C VAL A 182 -15.46 -31.00 -59.03
N ALA A 183 -15.19 -29.89 -59.70
CA ALA A 183 -14.95 -29.81 -61.14
C ALA A 183 -13.46 -29.94 -61.48
N SER A 184 -13.20 -30.40 -62.69
CA SER A 184 -11.86 -30.69 -63.22
C SER A 184 -11.79 -30.42 -64.72
N ALA A 185 -10.69 -29.83 -65.19
CA ALA A 185 -10.39 -29.55 -66.59
C ALA A 185 -9.11 -30.26 -67.03
N SER A 186 -9.11 -30.86 -68.23
CA SER A 186 -7.99 -31.69 -68.70
C SER A 186 -7.64 -31.51 -70.19
N ASP A 187 -6.39 -31.87 -70.52
CA ASP A 187 -5.90 -32.02 -71.88
C ASP A 187 -6.64 -33.10 -72.68
N ASP A 188 -7.39 -34.01 -72.05
CA ASP A 188 -8.27 -34.95 -72.75
C ASP A 188 -9.51 -34.30 -73.39
N GLY A 189 -9.63 -32.97 -73.23
CA GLY A 189 -10.64 -32.12 -73.84
C GLY A 189 -11.97 -32.12 -73.11
N ARG A 190 -12.00 -32.56 -71.84
CA ARG A 190 -13.22 -32.65 -71.04
C ARG A 190 -13.21 -31.71 -69.84
N VAL A 191 -14.41 -31.38 -69.40
CA VAL A 191 -14.69 -31.02 -68.01
C VAL A 191 -15.44 -32.18 -67.35
N VAL A 192 -15.04 -32.56 -66.14
CA VAL A 192 -15.78 -33.52 -65.31
C VAL A 192 -16.11 -32.89 -63.97
N ILE A 193 -17.37 -32.99 -63.54
CA ILE A 193 -17.87 -32.52 -62.25
C ILE A 193 -18.35 -33.75 -61.46
N ASN A 194 -17.73 -34.00 -60.31
CA ASN A 194 -18.01 -35.15 -59.45
C ASN A 194 -18.66 -34.69 -58.15
N SER A 195 -19.67 -35.42 -57.67
CA SER A 195 -20.16 -35.26 -56.31
C SER A 195 -19.30 -36.03 -55.29
N LEU A 196 -19.05 -35.42 -54.13
CA LEU A 196 -18.34 -36.08 -53.04
C LEU A 196 -19.25 -37.02 -52.25
N TYR A 197 -20.51 -36.63 -52.04
CA TYR A 197 -21.48 -37.36 -51.21
C TYR A 197 -22.47 -38.24 -51.99
N SER A 198 -22.49 -38.14 -53.32
CA SER A 198 -23.36 -38.94 -54.19
C SER A 198 -22.59 -39.52 -55.40
N PRO A 199 -23.17 -40.46 -56.16
CA PRO A 199 -22.58 -40.95 -57.42
C PRO A 199 -22.91 -40.05 -58.64
N ASP A 200 -23.42 -38.82 -58.44
CA ASP A 200 -23.63 -37.85 -59.54
C ASP A 200 -22.27 -37.45 -60.14
N VAL A 201 -22.07 -37.77 -61.41
CA VAL A 201 -20.87 -37.43 -62.20
C VAL A 201 -21.33 -36.91 -63.56
N GLN A 202 -20.90 -35.70 -63.90
CA GLN A 202 -21.28 -35.01 -65.14
C GLN A 202 -20.03 -34.78 -65.98
N SER A 203 -20.05 -35.20 -67.25
CA SER A 203 -18.91 -35.08 -68.16
C SER A 203 -19.29 -34.36 -69.44
N PHE A 204 -18.47 -33.37 -69.82
CA PHE A 204 -18.66 -32.48 -70.96
C PHE A 204 -17.42 -32.59 -71.85
N ASN A 205 -17.58 -32.74 -73.16
CA ASN A 205 -16.47 -32.95 -74.09
C ASN A 205 -16.41 -31.85 -75.16
N TYR A 206 -15.38 -31.01 -75.08
CA TYR A 206 -15.15 -29.86 -75.93
C TYR A 206 -14.18 -30.12 -77.10
N LYS A 207 -13.66 -31.35 -77.25
CA LYS A 207 -12.80 -31.82 -78.37
C LYS A 207 -11.45 -31.07 -78.54
N ARG A 208 -11.13 -30.18 -77.61
CA ARG A 208 -9.89 -29.39 -77.52
C ARG A 208 -9.47 -29.33 -76.05
N PRO A 209 -8.16 -29.38 -75.74
CA PRO A 209 -7.66 -29.30 -74.37
C PRO A 209 -8.29 -28.18 -73.54
N VAL A 210 -8.90 -28.54 -72.41
CA VAL A 210 -9.47 -27.58 -71.46
C VAL A 210 -8.42 -27.32 -70.40
N LYS A 211 -8.07 -26.05 -70.20
CA LYS A 211 -7.02 -25.64 -69.25
C LYS A 211 -7.60 -25.11 -67.95
N ALA A 212 -8.76 -24.47 -68.01
CA ALA A 212 -9.37 -23.77 -66.89
C ALA A 212 -10.85 -24.13 -66.71
N VAL A 213 -11.30 -24.17 -65.45
CA VAL A 213 -12.69 -24.36 -65.05
C VAL A 213 -12.97 -23.69 -63.71
N ALA A 214 -14.14 -23.07 -63.58
CA ALA A 214 -14.67 -22.60 -62.30
C ALA A 214 -16.17 -22.94 -62.15
N LEU A 215 -16.55 -23.49 -60.99
CA LEU A 215 -17.95 -23.69 -60.62
C LEU A 215 -18.61 -22.37 -60.21
N GLU A 216 -19.93 -22.28 -60.38
CA GLU A 216 -20.72 -21.23 -59.73
C GLU A 216 -20.62 -21.34 -58.20
N PRO A 217 -20.38 -20.25 -57.45
CA PRO A 217 -20.50 -20.26 -56.00
C PRO A 217 -21.88 -20.78 -55.56
N GLU A 218 -21.91 -21.73 -54.63
CA GLU A 218 -23.11 -22.49 -54.23
C GLU A 218 -23.71 -23.41 -55.31
N PHE A 219 -22.90 -23.91 -56.26
CA PHE A 219 -23.31 -24.89 -57.29
C PHE A 219 -24.16 -26.05 -56.77
N SER A 220 -23.86 -26.54 -55.57
CA SER A 220 -24.61 -27.58 -54.89
C SER A 220 -26.09 -27.22 -54.64
N LYS A 221 -26.35 -25.97 -54.23
CA LYS A 221 -27.66 -25.49 -53.76
C LYS A 221 -28.47 -24.80 -54.85
N LYS A 222 -27.83 -24.14 -55.80
CA LYS A 222 -28.50 -23.40 -56.87
C LYS A 222 -29.05 -24.32 -57.96
N SER A 223 -30.26 -23.99 -58.44
CA SER A 223 -30.94 -24.74 -59.52
C SER A 223 -30.32 -24.53 -60.91
N THR A 224 -29.58 -23.43 -61.08
CA THR A 224 -28.83 -23.06 -62.30
C THR A 224 -27.73 -24.05 -62.64
N ARG A 225 -26.98 -24.51 -61.62
CA ARG A 225 -25.77 -25.34 -61.73
C ARG A 225 -24.86 -24.88 -62.87
N LEU A 226 -24.48 -23.60 -62.84
CA LEU A 226 -23.58 -23.04 -63.84
C LEU A 226 -22.12 -23.42 -63.54
N PHE A 227 -21.34 -23.58 -64.59
CA PHE A 227 -19.87 -23.56 -64.52
C PHE A 227 -19.33 -22.87 -65.76
N VAL A 228 -18.11 -22.36 -65.68
CA VAL A 228 -17.41 -21.74 -66.80
C VAL A 228 -16.14 -22.53 -67.10
N SER A 229 -15.81 -22.68 -68.39
CA SER A 229 -14.63 -23.43 -68.83
C SER A 229 -13.93 -22.76 -70.02
N GLY A 230 -12.63 -23.04 -70.18
CA GLY A 230 -11.82 -22.47 -71.25
C GLY A 230 -10.50 -23.21 -71.47
N GLY A 231 -9.83 -22.95 -72.58
CA GLY A 231 -8.57 -23.61 -72.95
C GLY A 231 -8.16 -23.36 -74.39
N MET A 232 -7.57 -24.39 -75.02
CA MET A 232 -6.98 -24.36 -76.37
C MET A 232 -8.02 -24.32 -77.53
N ALA A 233 -9.24 -23.90 -77.22
CA ALA A 233 -10.28 -23.57 -78.20
C ALA A 233 -10.42 -22.05 -78.43
N GLU A 234 -9.71 -21.22 -77.63
CA GLU A 234 -9.89 -19.76 -77.57
C GLU A 234 -11.34 -19.33 -77.26
N LEU A 235 -12.10 -20.17 -76.53
CA LEU A 235 -13.46 -19.90 -76.10
C LEU A 235 -13.55 -19.89 -74.57
N LEU A 236 -14.38 -18.99 -74.04
CA LEU A 236 -14.87 -19.03 -72.66
C LEU A 236 -16.35 -19.46 -72.69
N ASN A 237 -16.64 -20.68 -72.28
CA ASN A 237 -17.98 -21.27 -72.30
C ASN A 237 -18.60 -21.25 -70.90
N LEU A 238 -19.72 -20.56 -70.73
CA LEU A 238 -20.60 -20.67 -69.57
C LEU A 238 -21.65 -21.75 -69.86
N THR A 239 -21.61 -22.85 -69.10
CA THR A 239 -22.49 -24.01 -69.28
C THR A 239 -23.40 -24.16 -68.08
N GLY A 240 -24.69 -24.41 -68.30
CA GLY A 240 -25.67 -24.58 -67.23
C GLY A 240 -26.87 -25.44 -67.62
N LYS A 241 -27.75 -25.71 -66.66
CA LYS A 241 -28.89 -26.62 -66.82
C LYS A 241 -30.02 -25.99 -67.65
N GLY A 242 -30.21 -26.46 -68.89
CA GLY A 242 -31.29 -26.04 -69.78
C GLY A 242 -32.47 -27.03 -69.82
N TRP A 243 -33.52 -26.66 -70.57
CA TRP A 243 -34.75 -27.46 -70.69
C TRP A 243 -34.55 -28.80 -71.42
N PHE A 244 -33.64 -28.84 -72.40
CA PHE A 244 -33.30 -30.04 -73.19
C PHE A 244 -31.96 -30.65 -72.80
N GLY A 245 -31.57 -30.51 -71.52
CA GLY A 245 -30.23 -30.84 -71.02
C GLY A 245 -29.35 -29.59 -70.92
N ASN A 246 -28.06 -29.79 -70.71
CA ASN A 246 -27.12 -28.70 -70.45
C ASN A 246 -26.88 -27.87 -71.72
N LYS A 247 -26.77 -26.54 -71.56
CA LYS A 247 -26.59 -25.57 -72.63
C LYS A 247 -25.32 -24.77 -72.40
N ASP A 248 -24.48 -24.69 -73.43
CA ASP A 248 -23.30 -23.83 -73.47
C ASP A 248 -23.66 -22.44 -74.02
N VAL A 249 -23.03 -21.41 -73.47
CA VAL A 249 -23.10 -20.01 -73.93
C VAL A 249 -21.67 -19.47 -74.00
N VAL A 250 -21.24 -19.08 -75.19
CA VAL A 250 -19.93 -18.45 -75.39
C VAL A 250 -19.98 -17.02 -74.81
N LEU A 251 -19.20 -16.76 -73.76
CA LEU A 251 -19.06 -15.44 -73.15
C LEU A 251 -17.96 -14.60 -73.84
N HIS A 252 -16.94 -15.27 -74.37
CA HIS A 252 -15.80 -14.66 -75.04
C HIS A 252 -15.18 -15.64 -76.05
N SER A 253 -14.59 -15.10 -77.12
CA SER A 253 -13.99 -15.88 -78.20
C SER A 253 -12.82 -15.14 -78.86
N GLY A 254 -11.71 -15.85 -79.08
CA GLY A 254 -10.46 -15.31 -79.63
C GLY A 254 -9.56 -14.69 -78.56
N GLU A 255 -8.54 -13.95 -79.01
CA GLU A 255 -7.47 -13.39 -78.18
C GLU A 255 -6.64 -14.46 -77.44
N GLY A 256 -6.48 -15.65 -78.03
CA GLY A 256 -5.62 -16.72 -77.52
C GLY A 256 -6.28 -17.66 -76.51
N PRO A 257 -5.58 -18.73 -76.09
CA PRO A 257 -6.13 -19.72 -75.17
C PRO A 257 -6.48 -19.12 -73.81
N VAL A 258 -7.50 -19.66 -73.14
CA VAL A 258 -7.83 -19.29 -71.76
C VAL A 258 -7.02 -20.15 -70.80
N TYR A 259 -6.12 -19.54 -70.01
CA TYR A 259 -5.17 -20.26 -69.16
C TYR A 259 -5.62 -20.41 -67.70
N ALA A 260 -6.39 -19.45 -67.19
CA ALA A 260 -6.90 -19.44 -65.82
C ALA A 260 -8.28 -18.80 -65.76
N ILE A 261 -9.17 -19.33 -64.92
CA ILE A 261 -10.49 -18.77 -64.61
C ILE A 261 -10.70 -18.85 -63.10
N GLN A 262 -11.28 -17.80 -62.51
CA GLN A 262 -11.69 -17.75 -61.10
C GLN A 262 -13.08 -17.11 -60.98
N TRP A 263 -14.00 -17.77 -60.27
CA TRP A 263 -15.36 -17.27 -60.04
C TRP A 263 -15.57 -16.95 -58.55
N ARG A 264 -15.83 -15.68 -58.24
CA ARG A 264 -16.14 -15.19 -56.89
C ARG A 264 -17.48 -14.44 -56.89
N ALA A 265 -18.39 -14.82 -56.01
CA ALA A 265 -19.77 -14.30 -55.96
C ALA A 265 -20.45 -14.26 -57.36
N THR A 266 -20.72 -13.07 -57.90
CA THR A 266 -21.32 -12.84 -59.23
C THR A 266 -20.30 -12.56 -60.33
N GLN A 267 -19.01 -12.69 -60.06
CA GLN A 267 -17.93 -12.22 -60.93
C GLN A 267 -17.07 -13.38 -61.42
N ILE A 268 -16.89 -13.47 -62.74
CA ILE A 268 -15.97 -14.39 -63.41
C ILE A 268 -14.77 -13.58 -63.90
N ALA A 269 -13.58 -13.83 -63.34
CA ALA A 269 -12.32 -13.34 -63.86
C ALA A 269 -11.64 -14.44 -64.70
N TRP A 270 -11.07 -14.09 -65.86
CA TRP A 270 -10.29 -15.03 -66.68
C TRP A 270 -9.11 -14.35 -67.37
N ALA A 271 -8.08 -15.13 -67.70
CA ALA A 271 -6.89 -14.69 -68.41
C ALA A 271 -6.70 -15.46 -69.74
N ASN A 272 -6.39 -14.73 -70.81
CA ASN A 272 -5.96 -15.23 -72.12
C ASN A 272 -4.63 -14.57 -72.54
N ASP A 273 -4.20 -14.67 -73.80
CA ASP A 273 -2.91 -14.10 -74.22
C ASP A 273 -2.84 -12.56 -74.10
N ALA A 274 -3.98 -11.88 -74.21
CA ALA A 274 -4.08 -10.42 -74.28
C ALA A 274 -4.27 -9.71 -72.92
N GLY A 275 -4.86 -10.37 -71.91
CA GLY A 275 -5.05 -9.76 -70.59
C GLY A 275 -6.14 -10.40 -69.75
N VAL A 276 -6.29 -9.93 -68.50
CA VAL A 276 -7.34 -10.39 -67.57
C VAL A 276 -8.64 -9.63 -67.85
N LYS A 277 -9.77 -10.31 -67.79
CA LYS A 277 -11.11 -9.73 -68.01
C LYS A 277 -12.05 -10.13 -66.88
N ILE A 278 -13.02 -9.29 -66.55
CA ILE A 278 -14.04 -9.60 -65.53
C ILE A 278 -15.45 -9.39 -66.08
N TYR A 279 -16.29 -10.42 -65.91
CA TYR A 279 -17.68 -10.49 -66.34
C TYR A 279 -18.60 -10.65 -65.13
N ASP A 280 -19.66 -9.85 -65.06
CA ASP A 280 -20.70 -9.94 -64.03
C ASP A 280 -21.86 -10.82 -64.55
N THR A 281 -22.16 -11.90 -63.84
CA THR A 281 -23.16 -12.91 -64.24
C THR A 281 -24.60 -12.48 -63.96
N THR A 282 -24.81 -11.50 -63.07
CA THR A 282 -26.13 -10.92 -62.77
C THR A 282 -26.47 -9.84 -63.80
N LEU A 283 -25.49 -9.02 -64.19
CA LEU A 283 -25.64 -7.97 -65.20
C LEU A 283 -25.42 -8.48 -66.64
N GLN A 284 -24.92 -9.71 -66.80
CA GLN A 284 -24.61 -10.38 -68.06
C GLN A 284 -23.69 -9.57 -69.00
N GLN A 285 -22.69 -8.90 -68.43
CA GLN A 285 -21.76 -8.05 -69.19
C GLN A 285 -20.32 -8.09 -68.65
N ARG A 286 -19.34 -7.93 -69.55
CA ARG A 286 -17.95 -7.65 -69.21
C ARG A 286 -17.83 -6.19 -68.78
N PHE A 287 -17.36 -5.94 -67.56
CA PHE A 287 -17.19 -4.58 -67.02
C PHE A 287 -15.72 -4.15 -66.86
N ALA A 288 -14.77 -5.10 -66.95
CA ALA A 288 -13.34 -4.80 -66.86
C ALA A 288 -12.50 -5.59 -67.89
N TYR A 289 -11.41 -4.97 -68.31
CA TYR A 289 -10.30 -5.55 -69.04
C TYR A 289 -9.01 -4.90 -68.49
N ILE A 290 -7.98 -5.72 -68.28
CA ILE A 290 -6.74 -5.38 -67.60
C ILE A 290 -5.61 -5.91 -68.48
N ASP A 291 -4.91 -5.02 -69.17
CA ASP A 291 -3.89 -5.41 -70.15
C ASP A 291 -2.73 -6.18 -69.50
N ARG A 292 -2.26 -7.20 -70.23
CA ARG A 292 -0.96 -7.82 -69.99
C ARG A 292 0.14 -6.81 -70.36
N PRO A 293 1.24 -6.65 -69.59
CA PRO A 293 2.29 -5.72 -69.95
C PRO A 293 2.96 -6.08 -71.29
N ASN A 294 3.23 -5.08 -72.13
CA ASN A 294 3.74 -5.26 -73.50
C ASN A 294 5.03 -6.10 -73.57
N ASP A 295 5.92 -5.92 -72.59
CA ASP A 295 7.23 -6.60 -72.53
C ASP A 295 7.21 -7.87 -71.66
N SER A 296 6.05 -8.36 -71.23
CA SER A 296 5.99 -9.56 -70.36
C SER A 296 6.22 -10.86 -71.15
N PRO A 297 7.00 -11.81 -70.58
CA PRO A 297 7.20 -13.15 -71.13
C PRO A 297 5.91 -13.85 -71.59
N ARG A 298 6.04 -14.81 -72.51
CA ARG A 298 4.89 -15.47 -73.17
C ARG A 298 3.94 -16.13 -72.17
N ALA A 299 2.63 -15.93 -72.35
CA ALA A 299 1.62 -16.43 -71.42
C ALA A 299 1.45 -17.97 -71.43
N ASP A 300 1.88 -18.65 -72.50
CA ASP A 300 1.91 -20.12 -72.56
C ASP A 300 3.06 -20.73 -71.75
N LEU A 301 4.20 -20.03 -71.64
CA LEU A 301 5.34 -20.40 -70.80
C LEU A 301 5.19 -19.93 -69.35
N TYR A 302 4.46 -18.83 -69.13
CA TYR A 302 4.31 -18.17 -67.84
C TYR A 302 2.85 -17.71 -67.66
N ARG A 303 2.03 -18.58 -67.07
CA ARG A 303 0.59 -18.35 -66.95
C ARG A 303 0.26 -17.15 -66.05
N CYS A 304 -0.95 -16.62 -66.21
CA CYS A 304 -1.53 -15.71 -65.21
C CYS A 304 -2.06 -16.52 -64.02
N ASN A 305 -1.65 -16.14 -62.81
CA ASN A 305 -2.21 -16.64 -61.57
C ASN A 305 -3.21 -15.61 -61.02
N LEU A 306 -4.39 -16.08 -60.63
CA LEU A 306 -5.53 -15.26 -60.19
C LEU A 306 -6.00 -15.73 -58.81
N CYS A 307 -6.09 -14.80 -57.85
CA CYS A 307 -6.60 -15.08 -56.51
C CYS A 307 -7.54 -13.97 -56.02
N TRP A 308 -8.75 -14.31 -55.57
CA TRP A 308 -9.67 -13.35 -54.99
C TRP A 308 -9.43 -13.22 -53.48
N LYS A 309 -8.93 -12.07 -53.03
CA LYS A 309 -8.77 -11.74 -51.60
C LYS A 309 -10.12 -11.44 -50.93
N SER A 310 -11.07 -10.90 -51.68
CA SER A 310 -12.45 -10.66 -51.23
C SER A 310 -13.43 -10.70 -52.40
N ASP A 311 -14.70 -10.36 -52.16
CA ASP A 311 -15.70 -10.17 -53.22
C ASP A 311 -15.46 -8.92 -54.08
N THR A 312 -14.50 -8.06 -53.69
CA THR A 312 -14.10 -6.85 -54.44
C THR A 312 -12.61 -6.78 -54.77
N GLU A 313 -11.75 -7.54 -54.13
CA GLU A 313 -10.28 -7.49 -54.31
C GLU A 313 -9.77 -8.71 -55.07
N LEU A 314 -9.24 -8.49 -56.28
CA LEU A 314 -8.60 -9.48 -57.14
C LEU A 314 -7.08 -9.23 -57.19
N LEU A 315 -6.31 -10.27 -56.87
CA LEU A 315 -4.86 -10.32 -57.03
C LEU A 315 -4.52 -10.97 -58.37
N ILE A 316 -3.63 -10.33 -59.13
CA ILE A 316 -3.17 -10.80 -60.43
C ILE A 316 -1.64 -10.87 -60.39
N GLY A 317 -1.10 -12.08 -60.53
CA GLY A 317 0.33 -12.33 -60.63
C GLY A 317 0.66 -13.00 -61.95
N TRP A 318 1.40 -12.35 -62.84
CA TRP A 318 1.59 -12.82 -64.21
C TRP A 318 3.00 -12.52 -64.71
N ALA A 319 3.76 -13.57 -64.99
CA ALA A 319 5.16 -13.49 -65.37
C ALA A 319 5.95 -12.58 -64.40
N ASP A 320 6.48 -11.46 -64.88
CA ASP A 320 7.29 -10.50 -64.13
C ASP A 320 6.49 -9.28 -63.59
N SER A 321 5.19 -9.42 -63.37
CA SER A 321 4.31 -8.34 -62.90
C SER A 321 3.23 -8.79 -61.90
N VAL A 322 2.96 -7.93 -60.92
CA VAL A 322 1.89 -8.06 -59.93
C VAL A 322 0.96 -6.86 -60.03
N LYS A 323 -0.36 -7.08 -59.95
CA LYS A 323 -1.39 -6.03 -59.91
C LYS A 323 -2.43 -6.35 -58.84
N VAL A 324 -2.72 -5.37 -57.99
CA VAL A 324 -3.81 -5.39 -57.00
C VAL A 324 -4.99 -4.62 -57.58
N CYS A 325 -6.12 -5.29 -57.77
CA CYS A 325 -7.29 -4.78 -58.47
C CYS A 325 -8.49 -4.71 -57.53
N VAL A 326 -9.10 -3.53 -57.39
CA VAL A 326 -10.29 -3.30 -56.56
C VAL A 326 -11.49 -3.00 -57.45
N VAL A 327 -12.54 -3.80 -57.33
CA VAL A 327 -13.82 -3.61 -58.01
C VAL A 327 -14.64 -2.57 -57.26
N LYS A 328 -14.98 -1.49 -57.95
CA LYS A 328 -15.75 -0.35 -57.41
C LYS A 328 -17.00 -0.10 -58.24
N GLU A 329 -18.04 0.44 -57.60
CA GLU A 329 -19.28 0.83 -58.26
C GLU A 329 -19.16 2.27 -58.80
N ARG A 330 -19.79 2.54 -59.96
CA ARG A 330 -19.80 3.85 -60.61
C ARG A 330 -20.91 4.75 -60.08
N SER A 331 -20.82 6.05 -60.33
CA SER A 331 -21.91 6.97 -60.00
C SER A 331 -23.14 6.72 -60.89
N LYS A 332 -24.32 7.12 -60.40
CA LYS A 332 -25.57 7.05 -61.17
C LYS A 332 -25.52 7.87 -62.47
N PHE A 333 -24.64 8.87 -62.56
CA PHE A 333 -24.43 9.69 -63.75
C PHE A 333 -23.62 8.94 -64.83
N ASP A 334 -22.56 8.22 -64.44
CA ASP A 334 -21.77 7.39 -65.35
C ASP A 334 -22.60 6.24 -65.94
N ILE A 335 -23.45 5.63 -65.11
CA ILE A 335 -24.39 4.57 -65.50
C ILE A 335 -25.42 5.12 -66.51
N ALA A 336 -25.97 6.32 -66.25
CA ALA A 336 -26.86 7.00 -67.21
C ALA A 336 -26.14 7.40 -68.52
N SER A 337 -24.81 7.51 -68.49
CA SER A 337 -23.96 7.75 -69.66
C SER A 337 -23.59 6.47 -70.44
N GLY A 338 -24.14 5.32 -70.05
CA GLY A 338 -23.97 4.04 -70.74
C GLY A 338 -22.71 3.25 -70.33
N LEU A 339 -22.00 3.66 -69.28
CA LEU A 339 -20.86 2.89 -68.74
C LEU A 339 -21.36 1.75 -67.83
N PRO A 340 -20.65 0.59 -67.79
CA PRO A 340 -20.97 -0.49 -66.85
C PRO A 340 -20.98 0.02 -65.40
N PRO A 341 -21.91 -0.44 -64.53
CA PRO A 341 -22.09 0.08 -63.17
C PRO A 341 -20.97 -0.30 -62.21
N ARG A 342 -20.05 -1.17 -62.65
CA ARG A 342 -18.82 -1.54 -61.95
C ARG A 342 -17.61 -1.25 -62.83
N TYR A 343 -16.47 -0.98 -62.21
CA TYR A 343 -15.17 -0.87 -62.86
C TYR A 343 -14.10 -1.48 -61.96
N VAL A 344 -12.93 -1.78 -62.52
CA VAL A 344 -11.74 -2.12 -61.76
C VAL A 344 -10.85 -0.89 -61.66
N GLU A 345 -10.40 -0.59 -60.45
CA GLU A 345 -9.31 0.32 -60.16
C GLU A 345 -8.08 -0.51 -59.80
N ILE A 346 -6.95 -0.27 -60.49
CA ILE A 346 -5.67 -0.88 -60.12
C ILE A 346 -5.09 -0.01 -59.00
N THR A 347 -5.18 -0.47 -57.75
CA THR A 347 -4.72 0.29 -56.58
C THR A 347 -3.22 0.16 -56.35
N SER A 348 -2.62 -0.92 -56.85
CA SER A 348 -1.17 -1.08 -56.94
C SER A 348 -0.77 -1.93 -58.13
N GLN A 349 0.40 -1.64 -58.70
CA GLN A 349 1.04 -2.45 -59.72
C GLN A 349 2.56 -2.30 -59.62
N PHE A 350 3.27 -3.42 -59.71
CA PHE A 350 4.74 -3.45 -59.72
C PHE A 350 5.26 -4.56 -60.65
N ARG A 351 6.59 -4.58 -60.82
CA ARG A 351 7.32 -5.63 -61.55
C ARG A 351 8.36 -6.24 -60.63
N THR A 352 8.62 -7.52 -60.83
CA THR A 352 9.51 -8.36 -60.03
C THR A 352 10.73 -8.76 -60.85
N ASP A 353 11.88 -9.00 -60.20
CA ASP A 353 13.10 -9.51 -60.87
C ASP A 353 13.07 -11.04 -61.09
N TRP A 354 11.98 -11.68 -60.68
CA TRP A 354 11.69 -13.11 -60.78
C TRP A 354 10.25 -13.34 -61.27
N ILE A 355 9.89 -14.59 -61.58
CA ILE A 355 8.59 -14.92 -62.16
C ILE A 355 7.58 -15.34 -61.09
N VAL A 356 6.38 -14.76 -61.12
CA VAL A 356 5.25 -15.12 -60.26
C VAL A 356 4.65 -16.47 -60.68
N SER A 357 4.93 -17.53 -59.93
CA SER A 357 4.33 -18.87 -60.09
C SER A 357 3.02 -19.05 -59.31
N GLY A 358 2.76 -18.19 -58.31
CA GLY A 358 1.51 -18.18 -57.56
C GLY A 358 1.42 -16.96 -56.64
N ILE A 359 0.20 -16.52 -56.31
CA ILE A 359 -0.05 -15.31 -55.51
C ILE A 359 -1.23 -15.52 -54.56
N ALA A 360 -1.08 -15.09 -53.31
CA ALA A 360 -2.08 -15.23 -52.25
C ALA A 360 -2.10 -14.00 -51.32
N PRO A 361 -3.24 -13.70 -50.67
CA PRO A 361 -3.32 -12.63 -49.67
C PRO A 361 -2.80 -13.08 -48.30
N PHE A 362 -2.09 -12.21 -47.59
CA PHE A 362 -1.68 -12.43 -46.20
C PHE A 362 -1.92 -11.17 -45.38
N ASN A 363 -3.07 -11.05 -44.73
CA ASN A 363 -3.52 -9.83 -44.05
C ASN A 363 -3.51 -8.61 -44.99
N ASN A 364 -2.61 -7.66 -44.78
CA ASN A 364 -2.35 -6.49 -45.63
C ASN A 364 -1.08 -6.63 -46.48
N MET A 365 -0.56 -7.84 -46.65
CA MET A 365 0.59 -8.22 -47.45
C MET A 365 0.20 -9.25 -48.53
N LEU A 366 1.14 -9.58 -49.41
CA LEU A 366 1.02 -10.58 -50.46
C LEU A 366 2.05 -11.68 -50.22
N VAL A 367 1.62 -12.95 -50.23
CA VAL A 367 2.53 -14.10 -50.30
C VAL A 367 2.64 -14.51 -51.76
N ILE A 368 3.87 -14.56 -52.27
CA ILE A 368 4.14 -14.82 -53.68
C ILE A 368 5.18 -15.94 -53.82
N LEU A 369 4.83 -16.96 -54.60
CA LEU A 369 5.73 -18.05 -54.96
C LEU A 369 6.53 -17.65 -56.20
N ALA A 370 7.82 -17.44 -56.01
CA ALA A 370 8.75 -16.94 -57.03
C ALA A 370 9.53 -18.08 -57.70
N PHE A 371 9.53 -18.12 -59.03
CA PHE A 371 10.43 -18.94 -59.82
C PHE A 371 11.66 -18.11 -60.24
N MET A 372 12.80 -18.46 -59.66
CA MET A 372 14.04 -17.71 -59.78
C MET A 372 14.78 -18.03 -61.10
N THR A 373 14.63 -17.15 -62.09
CA THR A 373 15.21 -17.28 -63.43
C THR A 373 15.68 -15.92 -63.97
N ASP A 374 16.65 -15.93 -64.88
CA ASP A 374 17.11 -14.70 -65.54
C ASP A 374 16.02 -14.17 -66.49
N LEU A 375 15.50 -12.97 -66.22
CA LEU A 375 14.38 -12.40 -66.98
C LEU A 375 14.72 -12.12 -68.45
N ASN A 376 16.00 -11.87 -68.76
CA ASN A 376 16.45 -11.67 -70.14
C ASN A 376 16.31 -12.97 -70.95
N ASP A 377 16.90 -14.07 -70.46
CA ASP A 377 16.74 -15.42 -71.04
C ASP A 377 15.25 -15.75 -71.26
N SER A 378 14.42 -15.40 -70.27
CA SER A 378 12.97 -15.66 -70.23
C SER A 378 12.15 -14.86 -71.23
N LYS A 379 12.67 -13.72 -71.73
CA LYS A 379 12.02 -12.88 -72.76
C LYS A 379 12.52 -13.17 -74.18
N THR A 380 13.70 -13.79 -74.33
CA THR A 380 14.32 -14.09 -75.63
C THR A 380 14.10 -15.52 -76.14
N ILE A 381 13.11 -16.26 -75.61
CA ILE A 381 12.84 -17.66 -76.00
C ILE A 381 12.10 -17.72 -77.34
N ASP A 382 12.82 -17.49 -78.43
CA ASP A 382 12.34 -17.75 -79.80
C ASP A 382 12.37 -19.24 -80.13
N VAL A 383 11.26 -19.75 -80.68
CA VAL A 383 10.97 -21.19 -80.84
C VAL A 383 11.83 -21.88 -81.93
N LEU A 384 12.66 -21.14 -82.66
CA LEU A 384 13.32 -21.61 -83.89
C LEU A 384 14.78 -22.07 -83.74
N GLN A 385 15.34 -22.15 -82.51
CA GLN A 385 16.70 -22.69 -82.32
C GLN A 385 16.68 -24.20 -81.98
N GLU A 386 16.74 -25.02 -83.03
CA GLU A 386 16.91 -26.48 -82.96
C GLU A 386 18.33 -26.91 -82.52
N LEU A 387 18.72 -26.61 -81.27
CA LEU A 387 19.89 -27.21 -80.63
C LEU A 387 19.55 -27.73 -79.23
N PRO A 388 19.95 -28.96 -78.87
CA PRO A 388 19.71 -29.54 -77.55
C PRO A 388 20.69 -28.96 -76.51
N SER A 389 20.55 -27.66 -76.23
CA SER A 389 21.15 -27.02 -75.07
C SER A 389 20.77 -27.83 -73.82
N LYS A 390 21.77 -28.33 -73.08
CA LYS A 390 21.54 -28.99 -71.78
C LYS A 390 20.67 -28.07 -70.93
N ARG A 391 19.48 -28.53 -70.51
CA ARG A 391 18.58 -27.74 -69.66
C ARG A 391 19.37 -27.22 -68.46
N LYS A 392 19.49 -25.90 -68.36
CA LYS A 392 19.99 -25.17 -67.19
C LYS A 392 19.14 -25.64 -66.01
N LYS A 393 19.77 -26.19 -64.97
CA LYS A 393 19.04 -26.62 -63.76
C LYS A 393 18.33 -25.41 -63.18
N SER A 394 17.06 -25.55 -62.82
CA SER A 394 16.31 -24.49 -62.14
C SER A 394 16.92 -24.21 -60.77
N LYS A 395 16.90 -22.94 -60.35
CA LYS A 395 17.11 -22.57 -58.95
C LYS A 395 15.93 -23.11 -58.10
N PRO A 396 16.08 -23.26 -56.77
CA PRO A 396 14.93 -23.46 -55.89
C PRO A 396 13.95 -22.28 -56.02
N PRO A 397 12.64 -22.51 -55.83
CA PRO A 397 11.68 -21.42 -55.68
C PRO A 397 11.77 -20.81 -54.29
N GLU A 398 11.39 -19.54 -54.19
CA GLU A 398 11.42 -18.74 -52.97
C GLU A 398 10.00 -18.22 -52.67
N ILE A 399 9.69 -18.03 -51.40
CA ILE A 399 8.47 -17.33 -50.97
C ILE A 399 8.85 -15.91 -50.60
N PHE A 400 8.29 -14.94 -51.33
CA PHE A 400 8.37 -13.53 -50.99
C PHE A 400 7.10 -13.10 -50.27
N ILE A 401 7.27 -12.43 -49.15
CA ILE A 401 6.20 -11.71 -48.45
C ILE A 401 6.42 -10.24 -48.74
N LEU A 402 5.54 -9.66 -49.56
CA LEU A 402 5.62 -8.26 -49.99
C LEU A 402 4.51 -7.44 -49.36
N ASP A 403 4.71 -6.14 -49.20
CA ASP A 403 3.62 -5.21 -48.92
C ASP A 403 2.72 -5.02 -50.17
N LEU A 404 1.74 -4.10 -50.10
CA LEU A 404 0.87 -3.82 -51.25
C LEU A 404 1.55 -2.95 -52.32
N GLN A 405 2.71 -2.36 -52.02
CA GLN A 405 3.47 -1.47 -52.89
C GLN A 405 4.49 -2.27 -53.73
N GLY A 406 4.96 -3.40 -53.21
CA GLY A 406 5.92 -4.31 -53.82
C GLY A 406 7.25 -4.39 -53.08
N GLU A 407 7.37 -3.76 -51.91
CA GLU A 407 8.57 -3.81 -51.07
C GLU A 407 8.64 -5.13 -50.29
N GLU A 408 9.86 -5.64 -50.08
CA GLU A 408 10.10 -6.93 -49.44
C GLU A 408 10.03 -6.84 -47.90
N VAL A 409 9.20 -7.69 -47.29
CA VAL A 409 9.01 -7.79 -45.83
C VAL A 409 9.61 -9.08 -45.28
N ALA A 410 9.69 -10.14 -46.08
CA ALA A 410 10.48 -11.36 -45.81
C ALA A 410 10.70 -12.18 -47.08
N ASN A 411 11.78 -12.96 -47.11
CA ASN A 411 12.07 -14.02 -48.08
C ASN A 411 12.31 -15.34 -47.34
N ASP A 412 11.60 -16.40 -47.73
CA ASP A 412 11.82 -17.77 -47.24
C ASP A 412 12.25 -18.70 -48.38
N LEU A 413 13.42 -19.33 -48.25
CA LEU A 413 13.97 -20.27 -49.25
C LEU A 413 13.41 -21.69 -49.09
N LEU A 414 12.67 -22.19 -50.08
CA LEU A 414 12.01 -23.51 -49.99
C LEU A 414 12.81 -24.66 -50.63
N THR A 415 13.23 -25.61 -49.79
CA THR A 415 13.92 -26.85 -50.20
C THR A 415 12.96 -27.94 -50.70
N LEU A 416 12.24 -27.66 -51.79
CA LEU A 416 11.28 -28.58 -52.41
C LEU A 416 11.97 -29.75 -53.13
N ASN A 417 11.39 -30.95 -53.07
CA ASN A 417 11.94 -32.14 -53.70
C ASN A 417 12.03 -32.00 -55.24
N GLN A 418 13.21 -32.25 -55.81
CA GLN A 418 13.49 -32.27 -57.26
C GLN A 418 13.31 -30.95 -58.02
N PHE A 419 13.37 -29.79 -57.33
CA PHE A 419 13.17 -28.45 -57.91
C PHE A 419 13.97 -28.18 -59.20
N GLU A 420 15.17 -28.76 -59.34
CA GLU A 420 16.09 -28.58 -60.47
C GLU A 420 15.51 -28.93 -61.85
N HIS A 421 14.39 -29.66 -61.89
CA HIS A 421 13.78 -30.21 -63.11
C HIS A 421 12.48 -29.51 -63.53
N PHE A 422 11.93 -28.65 -62.67
CA PHE A 422 10.62 -28.02 -62.84
C PHE A 422 10.70 -26.59 -63.40
N GLN A 423 9.62 -26.13 -64.02
CA GLN A 423 9.44 -24.81 -64.63
C GLN A 423 8.41 -23.97 -63.85
N ALA A 424 8.32 -22.67 -64.17
CA ALA A 424 7.41 -21.75 -63.48
C ALA A 424 5.94 -22.20 -63.43
N ASN A 425 5.43 -22.86 -64.48
CA ASN A 425 4.05 -23.35 -64.54
C ASN A 425 3.81 -24.65 -63.75
N ASP A 426 4.86 -25.38 -63.37
CA ASP A 426 4.76 -26.63 -62.59
C ASP A 426 4.50 -26.35 -61.09
N TYR A 427 4.80 -25.13 -60.64
CA TYR A 427 4.61 -24.68 -59.27
C TYR A 427 3.24 -24.00 -59.10
N HIS A 428 2.54 -24.25 -58.00
CA HIS A 428 1.29 -23.57 -57.64
C HIS A 428 1.36 -23.08 -56.19
N LEU A 429 0.69 -21.95 -55.94
CA LEU A 429 0.36 -21.48 -54.59
C LEU A 429 -1.17 -21.46 -54.46
N GLU A 430 -1.70 -22.24 -53.53
CA GLU A 430 -3.14 -22.33 -53.25
C GLU A 430 -3.40 -21.86 -51.81
N PHE A 431 -4.40 -20.98 -51.64
CA PHE A 431 -4.69 -20.32 -50.36
C PHE A 431 -5.98 -20.86 -49.74
N ALA A 432 -5.90 -21.40 -48.53
CA ALA A 432 -7.04 -21.84 -47.74
C ALA A 432 -7.42 -20.76 -46.70
N PRO A 433 -8.49 -19.96 -46.93
CA PRO A 433 -8.77 -18.79 -46.09
C PRO A 433 -9.15 -19.13 -44.64
N PHE A 434 -9.73 -20.32 -44.41
CA PHE A 434 -10.23 -20.75 -43.10
C PHE A 434 -9.12 -21.04 -42.09
N GLU A 435 -7.97 -21.55 -42.54
CA GLU A 435 -6.78 -21.75 -41.71
C GLU A 435 -5.67 -20.71 -42.01
N SER A 436 -5.98 -19.67 -42.81
CA SER A 436 -5.01 -18.71 -43.35
C SER A 436 -3.74 -19.35 -43.94
N SER A 437 -3.89 -20.55 -44.53
CA SER A 437 -2.78 -21.45 -44.85
C SER A 437 -2.43 -21.44 -46.33
N PHE A 438 -1.15 -21.51 -46.63
CA PHE A 438 -0.56 -21.40 -47.96
C PHE A 438 0.00 -22.75 -48.40
N PHE A 439 -0.63 -23.40 -49.36
CA PHE A 439 -0.15 -24.67 -49.90
C PHE A 439 0.77 -24.40 -51.10
N ILE A 440 2.07 -24.58 -50.88
CA ILE A 440 3.10 -24.57 -51.91
C ILE A 440 3.13 -25.97 -52.54
N VAL A 441 2.76 -26.04 -53.81
CA VAL A 441 2.64 -27.30 -54.57
C VAL A 441 3.69 -27.33 -55.67
N SER A 442 4.33 -28.49 -55.79
CA SER A 442 5.19 -28.86 -56.92
C SER A 442 4.84 -30.28 -57.38
N PRO A 443 5.33 -30.75 -58.55
CA PRO A 443 4.98 -32.07 -59.07
C PRO A 443 5.36 -33.25 -58.16
N LYS A 444 6.30 -33.05 -57.22
CA LYS A 444 6.87 -34.09 -56.33
C LYS A 444 6.95 -33.69 -54.85
N ASP A 445 6.31 -32.60 -54.45
CA ASP A 445 6.31 -32.12 -53.08
C ASP A 445 5.13 -31.18 -52.80
N VAL A 446 4.57 -31.24 -51.59
CA VAL A 446 3.58 -30.27 -51.11
C VAL A 446 3.96 -29.84 -49.69
N VAL A 447 4.11 -28.53 -49.50
CA VAL A 447 4.47 -27.89 -48.24
C VAL A 447 3.39 -26.89 -47.87
N VAL A 448 2.96 -26.91 -46.61
CA VAL A 448 2.03 -25.94 -46.04
C VAL A 448 2.83 -24.88 -45.29
N GLY A 449 2.79 -23.64 -45.75
CA GLY A 449 3.15 -22.48 -44.95
C GLY A 449 1.94 -22.05 -44.11
N LYS A 450 2.10 -21.94 -42.81
CA LYS A 450 1.10 -21.36 -41.90
C LYS A 450 1.67 -20.09 -41.25
N PRO A 451 0.86 -19.05 -40.97
CA PRO A 451 1.31 -17.91 -40.16
C PRO A 451 1.89 -18.39 -38.84
N ARG A 452 2.98 -17.75 -38.37
CA ARG A 452 3.45 -18.00 -37.01
C ARG A 452 2.43 -17.47 -36.00
N ASP A 453 2.18 -18.27 -34.98
CA ASP A 453 1.39 -17.90 -33.81
C ASP A 453 2.30 -17.50 -32.64
N LEU A 454 1.70 -17.10 -31.51
CA LEU A 454 2.44 -16.64 -30.34
C LEU A 454 3.13 -17.80 -29.58
N GLU A 455 2.82 -19.07 -29.86
CA GLU A 455 3.53 -20.25 -29.36
C GLU A 455 4.84 -20.41 -30.15
N ASP A 456 4.78 -20.31 -31.48
CA ASP A 456 5.96 -20.31 -32.36
C ASP A 456 6.93 -19.15 -32.03
N HIS A 457 6.41 -17.96 -31.74
CA HIS A 457 7.19 -16.78 -31.39
C HIS A 457 7.95 -16.97 -30.07
N ILE A 458 7.29 -17.57 -29.06
CA ILE A 458 7.93 -17.90 -27.79
C ILE A 458 9.00 -18.98 -28.00
N GLU A 459 8.75 -20.01 -28.81
CA GLU A 459 9.75 -21.05 -29.11
C GLU A 459 10.99 -20.47 -29.80
N TRP A 460 10.82 -19.63 -30.82
CA TRP A 460 11.92 -18.94 -31.53
C TRP A 460 12.77 -18.06 -30.60
N LEU A 461 12.14 -17.32 -29.68
CA LEU A 461 12.85 -16.55 -28.66
C LEU A 461 13.61 -17.46 -27.67
N LEU A 462 13.09 -18.64 -27.35
CA LEU A 462 13.75 -19.61 -26.46
C LEU A 462 14.96 -20.29 -27.12
N GLU A 463 14.87 -20.66 -28.40
CA GLU A 463 16.00 -21.20 -29.18
C GLU A 463 17.16 -20.21 -29.24
N ARG A 464 16.85 -18.91 -29.33
CA ARG A 464 17.80 -17.79 -29.41
C ARG A 464 18.25 -17.25 -28.05
N ASN A 465 17.89 -17.91 -26.94
CA ASN A 465 18.18 -17.47 -25.56
C ASN A 465 17.63 -16.06 -25.20
N ARG A 466 16.68 -15.51 -25.96
CA ARG A 466 16.02 -14.20 -25.73
C ARG A 466 14.92 -14.32 -24.67
N TYR A 467 15.29 -14.90 -23.52
CA TYR A 467 14.36 -15.32 -22.47
C TYR A 467 13.50 -14.20 -21.88
N GLU A 468 14.04 -12.97 -21.75
CA GLU A 468 13.28 -11.85 -21.19
C GLU A 468 12.13 -11.44 -22.11
N GLU A 469 12.36 -11.45 -23.43
CA GLU A 469 11.33 -11.22 -24.44
C GLU A 469 10.33 -12.38 -24.50
N ALA A 470 10.80 -13.63 -24.42
CA ALA A 470 9.92 -14.81 -24.37
C ALA A 470 8.96 -14.73 -23.17
N LEU A 471 9.46 -14.29 -22.01
CA LEU A 471 8.68 -14.14 -20.79
C LEU A 471 7.73 -12.92 -20.87
N ARG A 472 8.12 -11.83 -21.55
CA ARG A 472 7.20 -10.72 -21.88
C ARG A 472 6.09 -11.15 -22.83
N ALA A 473 6.41 -11.87 -23.90
CA ALA A 473 5.44 -12.42 -24.86
C ALA A 473 4.44 -13.37 -24.18
N ALA A 474 4.94 -14.32 -23.38
CA ALA A 474 4.11 -15.22 -22.59
C ALA A 474 3.24 -14.50 -21.54
N ALA A 475 3.71 -13.38 -20.97
CA ALA A 475 2.90 -12.58 -20.05
C ALA A 475 1.76 -11.81 -20.75
N VAL A 476 1.96 -11.35 -21.99
CA VAL A 476 0.92 -10.73 -22.82
C VAL A 476 -0.14 -11.75 -23.27
N ALA A 477 0.23 -13.02 -23.44
CA ALA A 477 -0.68 -14.11 -23.83
C ALA A 477 -1.80 -14.40 -22.79
N GLY A 478 -1.52 -14.17 -21.50
CA GLY A 478 -2.48 -14.31 -20.40
C GLY A 478 -3.03 -15.73 -20.18
N GLU A 479 -4.10 -15.84 -19.39
CA GLU A 479 -4.74 -17.14 -19.07
C GLU A 479 -5.40 -17.81 -20.30
N SER A 480 -5.61 -17.05 -21.38
CA SER A 480 -6.13 -17.57 -22.66
C SER A 480 -5.18 -18.58 -23.32
N TYR A 481 -3.92 -18.66 -22.87
CA TYR A 481 -2.92 -19.63 -23.32
C TYR A 481 -2.99 -21.01 -22.63
N GLY A 482 -3.93 -21.23 -21.70
CA GLY A 482 -4.14 -22.52 -21.02
C GLY A 482 -4.73 -23.65 -21.88
N GLY A 483 -4.39 -23.73 -23.17
CA GLY A 483 -5.08 -24.54 -24.18
C GLY A 483 -4.35 -25.81 -24.64
N ARG A 484 -3.22 -25.67 -25.34
CA ARG A 484 -2.66 -26.76 -26.18
C ARG A 484 -1.11 -26.85 -26.25
N LEU A 485 -0.42 -26.04 -25.46
CA LEU A 485 1.04 -25.90 -25.52
C LEU A 485 1.82 -27.10 -24.95
N GLN A 486 2.79 -27.60 -25.71
CA GLN A 486 3.87 -28.46 -25.22
C GLN A 486 5.06 -27.65 -24.70
N VAL A 487 5.20 -26.38 -25.13
CA VAL A 487 6.26 -25.49 -24.62
C VAL A 487 5.90 -25.07 -23.19
N ALA A 488 6.55 -25.76 -22.25
CA ALA A 488 6.90 -25.42 -20.88
C ALA A 488 6.29 -24.13 -20.28
N ASN A 489 5.75 -24.25 -19.06
CA ASN A 489 5.02 -23.23 -18.31
C ASN A 489 5.84 -21.92 -18.19
N ILE A 490 5.18 -20.78 -17.95
CA ILE A 490 5.85 -19.48 -17.64
C ILE A 490 6.90 -19.65 -16.52
N VAL A 491 6.61 -20.54 -15.58
CA VAL A 491 7.51 -20.97 -14.49
C VAL A 491 8.79 -21.63 -15.01
N ASP A 492 8.72 -22.42 -16.06
CA ASP A 492 9.83 -23.21 -16.63
C ASP A 492 10.71 -22.34 -17.54
N ILE A 493 10.09 -21.46 -18.34
CA ILE A 493 10.78 -20.39 -19.09
C ILE A 493 11.56 -19.50 -18.12
N GLY A 494 10.91 -19.11 -17.02
CA GLY A 494 11.54 -18.33 -15.95
C GLY A 494 12.69 -19.06 -15.25
N GLN A 495 12.55 -20.36 -14.97
CA GLN A 495 13.64 -21.17 -14.40
C GLN A 495 14.86 -21.23 -15.33
N LYS A 496 14.66 -21.46 -16.63
CA LYS A 496 15.75 -21.43 -17.63
C LYS A 496 16.45 -20.07 -17.63
N TYR A 497 15.69 -18.97 -17.66
CA TYR A 497 16.24 -17.62 -17.61
C TYR A 497 17.07 -17.37 -16.35
N MET A 498 16.53 -17.72 -15.18
CA MET A 498 17.22 -17.56 -13.89
C MET A 498 18.50 -18.40 -13.84
N HIS A 499 18.50 -19.61 -14.42
CA HIS A 499 19.71 -20.43 -14.49
C HIS A 499 20.78 -19.77 -15.36
N THR A 500 20.42 -19.24 -16.53
CA THR A 500 21.33 -18.50 -17.41
C THR A 500 21.91 -17.27 -16.70
N LEU A 501 21.09 -16.49 -15.99
CA LEU A 501 21.55 -15.34 -15.20
C LEU A 501 22.50 -15.73 -14.05
N MET A 502 22.28 -16.89 -13.40
CA MET A 502 23.24 -17.42 -12.41
C MET A 502 24.58 -17.78 -13.07
N THR A 503 24.57 -18.44 -14.24
CA THR A 503 25.81 -18.79 -14.96
C THR A 503 26.53 -17.57 -15.54
N GLU A 504 25.83 -16.48 -15.84
CA GLU A 504 26.41 -15.18 -16.23
C GLU A 504 26.89 -14.34 -15.03
N GLY A 505 26.66 -14.78 -13.79
CA GLY A 505 27.01 -14.03 -12.57
C GLY A 505 26.09 -12.83 -12.28
N LYS A 506 24.93 -12.73 -12.92
CA LYS A 506 23.95 -11.64 -12.75
C LYS A 506 22.99 -11.89 -11.59
N PHE A 507 23.54 -12.21 -10.42
CA PHE A 507 22.80 -12.66 -9.23
C PHE A 507 21.67 -11.70 -8.79
N SER A 508 21.88 -10.38 -8.94
CA SER A 508 20.86 -9.37 -8.59
C SER A 508 19.64 -9.37 -9.52
N GLU A 509 19.84 -9.64 -10.81
CA GLU A 509 18.76 -9.74 -11.80
C GLU A 509 17.97 -11.04 -11.61
N ALA A 510 18.67 -12.16 -11.41
CA ALA A 510 18.05 -13.45 -11.08
C ALA A 510 17.18 -13.35 -9.82
N ALA A 511 17.70 -12.73 -8.75
CA ALA A 511 16.97 -12.52 -7.50
C ALA A 511 15.71 -11.65 -7.66
N ALA A 512 15.78 -10.58 -8.47
CA ALA A 512 14.64 -9.72 -8.78
C ALA A 512 13.55 -10.38 -9.64
N MET A 513 13.87 -11.52 -10.28
CA MET A 513 12.93 -12.32 -11.05
C MET A 513 12.23 -13.41 -10.21
N CYS A 514 12.83 -13.86 -9.09
CA CYS A 514 12.23 -14.86 -8.19
C CYS A 514 10.76 -14.57 -7.82
N PRO A 515 10.35 -13.36 -7.38
CA PRO A 515 8.96 -13.11 -6.99
C PRO A 515 7.96 -13.20 -8.16
N LYS A 516 8.39 -12.87 -9.37
CA LYS A 516 7.54 -12.82 -10.58
C LYS A 516 7.25 -14.23 -11.11
N ILE A 517 8.25 -15.09 -11.06
CA ILE A 517 8.25 -16.44 -11.63
C ILE A 517 7.75 -17.47 -10.62
N LEU A 518 8.36 -17.51 -9.43
CA LEU A 518 8.12 -18.57 -8.43
C LEU A 518 6.78 -18.40 -7.72
N ARG A 519 6.31 -17.16 -7.61
CA ARG A 519 5.01 -16.77 -7.01
C ARG A 519 4.78 -17.49 -5.67
N SER A 520 3.79 -18.38 -5.62
CA SER A 520 3.37 -19.15 -4.44
C SER A 520 3.96 -20.56 -4.33
N ASN A 521 4.83 -20.99 -5.25
CA ASN A 521 5.40 -22.35 -5.22
C ASN A 521 6.55 -22.45 -4.21
N VAL A 522 6.27 -23.08 -3.06
CA VAL A 522 7.23 -23.27 -1.96
C VAL A 522 8.48 -24.02 -2.42
N GLU A 523 8.31 -25.17 -3.09
CA GLU A 523 9.42 -26.09 -3.41
C GLU A 523 10.49 -25.42 -4.28
N LEU A 524 10.08 -24.64 -5.27
CA LEU A 524 11.00 -23.90 -6.12
C LEU A 524 11.69 -22.76 -5.36
N TRP A 525 10.99 -22.05 -4.46
CA TRP A 525 11.62 -21.04 -3.62
C TRP A 525 12.73 -21.62 -2.74
N GLU A 526 12.53 -22.82 -2.15
CA GLU A 526 13.55 -23.47 -1.32
C GLU A 526 14.75 -23.95 -2.14
N GLN A 527 14.52 -24.49 -3.33
CA GLN A 527 15.58 -24.86 -4.28
C GLN A 527 16.42 -23.65 -4.68
N TRP A 528 15.78 -22.57 -5.17
CA TRP A 528 16.49 -21.37 -5.61
C TRP A 528 17.26 -20.69 -4.47
N ILE A 529 16.68 -20.57 -3.27
CA ILE A 529 17.41 -20.01 -2.12
C ILE A 529 18.63 -20.88 -1.76
N THR A 530 18.53 -22.21 -1.86
CA THR A 530 19.68 -23.10 -1.67
C THR A 530 20.78 -22.82 -2.69
N SER A 531 20.46 -22.70 -3.98
CA SER A 531 21.44 -22.36 -5.02
C SER A 531 22.06 -20.96 -4.86
N PHE A 532 21.33 -19.98 -4.31
CA PHE A 532 21.90 -18.66 -3.96
C PHE A 532 22.85 -18.73 -2.75
N VAL A 533 22.67 -19.67 -1.83
CA VAL A 533 23.60 -19.92 -0.72
C VAL A 533 24.83 -20.71 -1.18
N GLU A 534 24.66 -21.71 -2.05
CA GLU A 534 25.77 -22.46 -2.66
C GLU A 534 26.68 -21.56 -3.54
N ALA A 535 26.13 -20.48 -4.10
CA ALA A 535 26.88 -19.45 -4.82
C ALA A 535 27.48 -18.35 -3.93
N GLU A 536 27.33 -18.41 -2.60
CA GLU A 536 27.69 -17.36 -1.62
C GLU A 536 26.97 -15.99 -1.80
N GLN A 537 25.98 -15.90 -2.69
CA GLN A 537 25.28 -14.65 -3.07
C GLN A 537 23.96 -14.42 -2.32
N ILE A 538 23.91 -14.81 -1.05
CA ILE A 538 22.73 -14.69 -0.17
C ILE A 538 22.20 -13.24 -0.06
N HIS A 539 23.10 -12.25 -0.17
CA HIS A 539 22.77 -10.82 -0.11
C HIS A 539 21.88 -10.36 -1.27
N ALA A 540 21.96 -11.00 -2.45
CA ALA A 540 21.15 -10.64 -3.62
C ALA A 540 19.68 -11.06 -3.44
N ILE A 541 19.43 -12.26 -2.89
CA ILE A 541 18.07 -12.78 -2.69
C ILE A 541 17.41 -12.30 -1.38
N ARG A 542 18.19 -11.90 -0.36
CA ARG A 542 17.71 -11.39 0.95
C ARG A 542 16.48 -10.46 0.87
N PRO A 543 16.37 -9.46 -0.03
CA PRO A 543 15.22 -8.55 -0.08
C PRO A 543 13.92 -9.20 -0.56
N TYR A 544 14.02 -10.35 -1.24
CA TYR A 544 12.92 -10.98 -1.97
C TYR A 544 12.37 -12.25 -1.29
N ILE A 545 13.01 -12.76 -0.24
CA ILE A 545 12.57 -13.96 0.49
C ILE A 545 11.18 -13.73 1.08
N PRO A 546 10.16 -14.56 0.75
CA PRO A 546 8.80 -14.34 1.21
C PRO A 546 8.63 -14.68 2.70
N LEU A 547 7.90 -13.83 3.43
CA LEU A 547 7.74 -13.92 4.89
C LEU A 547 6.34 -14.39 5.33
N ARG A 548 5.39 -14.62 4.41
CA ARG A 548 3.98 -14.96 4.71
C ARG A 548 3.33 -15.84 3.63
N HIS A 549 3.31 -15.37 2.39
CA HIS A 549 2.67 -16.04 1.25
C HIS A 549 3.64 -16.04 0.06
N PRO A 550 4.29 -17.17 -0.26
CA PRO A 550 4.33 -18.42 0.51
C PRO A 550 5.07 -18.24 1.85
N LYS A 551 4.85 -19.17 2.80
CA LYS A 551 5.74 -19.35 3.97
C LYS A 551 6.60 -20.57 3.68
N LEU A 552 7.92 -20.41 3.75
CA LEU A 552 8.88 -21.48 3.54
C LEU A 552 9.05 -22.32 4.82
N SER A 553 9.79 -23.43 4.74
CA SER A 553 10.16 -24.21 5.93
C SER A 553 11.11 -23.41 6.84
N THR A 554 11.04 -23.68 8.15
CA THR A 554 11.89 -23.02 9.15
C THR A 554 13.38 -23.19 8.85
N ARG A 555 13.76 -24.37 8.30
CA ARG A 555 15.13 -24.70 7.87
C ARG A 555 15.74 -23.65 6.95
N ILE A 556 14.98 -23.06 6.02
CA ILE A 556 15.53 -22.07 5.09
C ILE A 556 15.85 -20.76 5.81
N TYR A 557 14.97 -20.30 6.70
CA TYR A 557 15.22 -19.10 7.51
C TYR A 557 16.36 -19.34 8.51
N ASP A 558 16.40 -20.50 9.16
CA ASP A 558 17.48 -20.92 10.06
C ASP A 558 18.84 -20.98 9.33
N MET A 559 18.86 -21.49 8.09
CA MET A 559 20.06 -21.55 7.23
C MET A 559 20.59 -20.17 6.85
N VAL A 560 19.71 -19.24 6.47
CA VAL A 560 20.09 -17.85 6.16
C VAL A 560 20.67 -17.14 7.39
N LEU A 561 20.06 -17.34 8.57
CA LEU A 561 20.54 -16.79 9.83
C LEU A 561 21.89 -17.40 10.26
N ALA A 562 22.07 -18.72 10.08
CA ALA A 562 23.33 -19.41 10.37
C ALA A 562 24.47 -18.97 9.43
N HIS A 563 24.19 -18.72 8.15
CA HIS A 563 25.17 -18.20 7.19
C HIS A 563 25.70 -16.81 7.63
N HIS A 564 24.81 -15.91 8.06
CA HIS A 564 25.21 -14.58 8.54
C HIS A 564 26.02 -14.61 9.85
N LEU A 565 25.75 -15.59 10.73
CA LEU A 565 26.61 -15.83 11.90
C LEU A 565 27.99 -16.37 11.50
N GLY A 566 28.04 -17.44 10.70
CA GLY A 566 29.29 -18.09 10.30
C GLY A 566 30.21 -17.26 9.38
N THR A 567 29.69 -16.18 8.79
CA THR A 567 30.47 -15.17 8.04
C THR A 567 30.86 -13.95 8.89
N HIS A 568 30.58 -13.96 10.20
CA HIS A 568 30.76 -12.84 11.13
C HIS A 568 30.05 -11.53 10.70
N THR A 569 28.98 -11.62 9.90
CA THR A 569 28.22 -10.45 9.39
C THR A 569 27.16 -9.99 10.40
N TYR A 570 27.56 -9.84 11.67
CA TYR A 570 26.68 -9.59 12.83
C TYR A 570 25.75 -8.36 12.69
N LYS A 571 26.12 -7.36 11.89
CA LYS A 571 25.25 -6.20 11.56
C LYS A 571 24.03 -6.62 10.73
N ASP A 572 24.22 -7.39 9.68
CA ASP A 572 23.13 -7.84 8.80
C ASP A 572 22.22 -8.83 9.52
N PHE A 573 22.80 -9.71 10.34
CA PHE A 573 22.07 -10.60 11.25
C PHE A 573 21.11 -9.83 12.20
N LEU A 574 21.55 -8.70 12.76
CA LEU A 574 20.71 -7.83 13.60
C LEU A 574 19.56 -7.17 12.81
N GLU A 575 19.77 -6.79 11.56
CA GLU A 575 18.72 -6.24 10.69
C GLU A 575 17.69 -7.31 10.29
N LEU A 576 18.13 -8.54 10.02
CA LEU A 576 17.27 -9.69 9.75
C LEU A 576 16.38 -10.03 10.95
N ILE A 577 16.96 -10.21 12.15
CA ILE A 577 16.16 -10.50 13.36
C ILE A 577 15.11 -9.40 13.62
N LYS A 578 15.49 -8.12 13.46
CA LYS A 578 14.54 -7.01 13.67
C LYS A 578 13.38 -7.04 12.70
N SER A 579 13.63 -7.30 11.42
CA SER A 579 12.62 -7.28 10.35
C SER A 579 11.79 -8.58 10.25
N TRP A 580 12.33 -9.72 10.63
CA TRP A 580 11.67 -11.02 10.50
C TRP A 580 10.71 -11.31 11.67
N PRO A 581 9.48 -11.82 11.38
CA PRO A 581 8.58 -12.35 12.40
C PRO A 581 9.21 -13.52 13.18
N HIS A 582 8.90 -13.61 14.47
CA HIS A 582 9.42 -14.66 15.37
C HIS A 582 8.82 -16.07 15.15
N GLU A 583 7.91 -16.22 14.16
CA GLU A 583 7.18 -17.46 13.85
C GLU A 583 7.75 -18.23 12.65
N ILE A 584 8.78 -17.71 11.97
CA ILE A 584 9.33 -18.31 10.74
C ILE A 584 10.66 -19.05 10.94
N TYR A 585 11.36 -18.83 12.06
CA TYR A 585 12.65 -19.45 12.39
C TYR A 585 12.61 -20.05 13.81
N ASP A 586 13.47 -21.03 14.11
CA ASP A 586 13.54 -21.62 15.45
C ASP A 586 14.35 -20.73 16.40
N MET A 587 13.64 -19.91 17.17
CA MET A 587 14.24 -19.05 18.21
C MET A 587 15.13 -19.83 19.20
N GLY A 588 14.84 -21.10 19.50
CA GLY A 588 15.63 -21.90 20.43
C GLY A 588 17.01 -22.22 19.86
N ASN A 589 17.07 -22.65 18.60
CA ASN A 589 18.32 -22.94 17.91
C ASN A 589 19.13 -21.65 17.65
N VAL A 590 18.47 -20.58 17.21
CA VAL A 590 19.12 -19.28 16.92
C VAL A 590 19.62 -18.61 18.20
N ILE A 591 18.92 -18.73 19.34
CA ILE A 591 19.47 -18.27 20.64
C ILE A 591 20.71 -19.09 21.00
N LYS A 592 20.69 -20.42 20.80
CA LYS A 592 21.85 -21.26 21.15
C LYS A 592 23.08 -20.91 20.31
N THR A 593 22.95 -20.77 18.99
CA THR A 593 24.11 -20.38 18.14
C THR A 593 24.63 -18.99 18.49
N VAL A 594 23.76 -18.05 18.87
CA VAL A 594 24.16 -16.73 19.37
C VAL A 594 24.82 -16.81 20.76
N GLU A 595 24.42 -17.73 21.63
CA GLU A 595 25.09 -17.99 22.92
C GLU A 595 26.47 -18.65 22.74
N ASP A 596 26.60 -19.58 21.78
CA ASP A 596 27.87 -20.21 21.41
C ASP A 596 28.84 -19.16 20.81
N GLU A 597 28.39 -18.29 19.91
CA GLU A 597 29.17 -17.17 19.36
C GLU A 597 29.53 -16.11 20.41
N LEU A 598 28.61 -15.78 21.34
CA LEU A 598 28.88 -14.84 22.45
C LEU A 598 29.92 -15.37 23.44
N ALA A 599 30.19 -16.67 23.46
CA ALA A 599 31.29 -17.24 24.24
C ALA A 599 32.65 -17.04 23.55
N VAL A 600 32.67 -16.83 22.23
CA VAL A 600 33.87 -16.50 21.44
C VAL A 600 34.12 -14.99 21.44
N GLU A 601 33.12 -14.17 21.08
CA GLU A 601 33.21 -12.71 21.01
C GLU A 601 32.27 -11.98 21.98
N PRO A 602 32.50 -12.04 23.31
CA PRO A 602 31.61 -11.44 24.32
C PRO A 602 31.54 -9.91 24.27
N SER A 603 32.42 -9.25 23.51
CA SER A 603 32.57 -7.80 23.43
C SER A 603 31.88 -7.12 22.24
N ASP A 604 31.40 -7.84 21.22
CA ASP A 604 30.77 -7.17 20.07
C ASP A 604 29.41 -6.54 20.43
N THR A 605 29.22 -5.31 19.97
CA THR A 605 28.00 -4.53 20.16
C THR A 605 26.81 -5.04 19.33
N TYR A 606 27.03 -5.59 18.13
CA TYR A 606 25.94 -6.05 17.26
C TYR A 606 25.40 -7.41 17.71
N LEU A 607 26.27 -8.36 18.02
CA LEU A 607 25.93 -9.68 18.55
C LEU A 607 25.23 -9.59 19.91
N ASN A 608 25.75 -8.78 20.85
CA ASN A 608 25.06 -8.52 22.12
C ASN A 608 23.68 -7.85 21.89
N ALA A 609 23.51 -6.99 20.89
CA ALA A 609 22.23 -6.36 20.56
C ALA A 609 21.23 -7.32 19.89
N ALA A 610 21.72 -8.26 19.07
CA ALA A 610 20.91 -9.33 18.49
C ALA A 610 20.40 -10.28 19.59
N ALA A 611 21.28 -10.65 20.53
CA ALA A 611 20.91 -11.45 21.69
C ALA A 611 19.86 -10.74 22.57
N LEU A 612 19.99 -9.43 22.81
CA LEU A 612 18.99 -8.63 23.53
C LEU A 612 17.59 -8.73 22.88
N GLU A 613 17.51 -8.58 21.55
CA GLU A 613 16.26 -8.67 20.79
C GLU A 613 15.66 -10.09 20.87
N LEU A 614 16.49 -11.12 20.68
CA LEU A 614 16.07 -12.53 20.78
C LEU A 614 15.59 -12.92 22.19
N TYR A 615 16.34 -12.57 23.25
CA TYR A 615 15.93 -12.85 24.63
C TYR A 615 14.62 -12.14 25.00
N SER A 616 14.42 -10.91 24.51
CA SER A 616 13.18 -10.15 24.74
C SER A 616 11.97 -10.82 24.08
N ARG A 617 12.11 -11.27 22.82
CA ARG A 617 11.07 -12.03 22.08
C ARG A 617 10.80 -13.39 22.71
N HIS A 618 11.84 -14.09 23.14
CA HIS A 618 11.76 -15.40 23.80
C HIS A 618 11.45 -15.32 25.31
N LYS A 619 11.08 -14.13 25.82
CA LYS A 619 10.65 -13.88 27.21
C LYS A 619 11.69 -14.19 28.29
N GLN A 620 12.97 -14.26 27.94
CA GLN A 620 14.12 -14.39 28.85
C GLN A 620 14.56 -13.00 29.33
N PHE A 621 13.65 -12.31 30.02
CA PHE A 621 13.80 -10.90 30.38
C PHE A 621 14.96 -10.61 31.35
N ASP A 622 15.43 -11.62 32.10
CA ASP A 622 16.62 -11.56 32.96
C ASP A 622 17.92 -11.48 32.15
N LYS A 623 18.08 -12.33 31.12
CA LYS A 623 19.19 -12.26 30.17
C LYS A 623 19.13 -10.99 29.33
N ALA A 624 17.93 -10.62 28.85
CA ALA A 624 17.70 -9.39 28.10
C ALA A 624 18.16 -8.16 28.91
N LEU A 625 17.70 -8.02 30.15
CA LEU A 625 18.09 -6.93 31.05
C LEU A 625 19.62 -6.89 31.26
N LEU A 626 20.28 -8.04 31.45
CA LEU A 626 21.73 -8.09 31.63
C LEU A 626 22.49 -7.56 30.40
N GLN A 627 22.09 -7.96 29.19
CA GLN A 627 22.75 -7.51 27.96
C GLN A 627 22.42 -6.05 27.64
N GLY A 628 21.18 -5.61 27.81
CA GLY A 628 20.78 -4.22 27.60
C GLY A 628 21.39 -3.22 28.58
N LEU A 629 21.70 -3.66 29.81
CA LEU A 629 22.51 -2.89 30.78
C LEU A 629 23.95 -2.71 30.29
N LYS A 630 24.62 -3.78 29.81
CA LYS A 630 25.97 -3.67 29.22
C LYS A 630 25.99 -2.73 28.02
N LEU A 631 25.01 -2.88 27.12
CA LEU A 631 24.86 -2.07 25.90
C LEU A 631 24.43 -0.62 26.16
N ARG A 632 24.06 -0.28 27.39
CA ARG A 632 23.57 1.06 27.79
C ARG A 632 22.37 1.52 26.95
N GLN A 633 21.44 0.61 26.67
CA GLN A 633 20.22 0.93 25.92
C GLN A 633 19.28 1.82 26.75
N PRO A 634 18.62 2.84 26.15
CA PRO A 634 17.54 3.58 26.80
C PRO A 634 16.33 2.68 27.04
N GLY A 635 15.52 2.98 28.06
CA GLY A 635 14.27 2.24 28.36
C GLY A 635 14.43 0.80 28.87
N ILE A 636 15.65 0.22 28.87
CA ILE A 636 15.86 -1.17 29.33
C ILE A 636 15.41 -1.42 30.77
N LEU A 637 15.43 -0.36 31.60
CA LEU A 637 15.01 -0.39 33.00
C LEU A 637 13.49 -0.53 33.16
N ASP A 638 12.68 -0.27 32.14
CA ASP A 638 11.22 -0.41 32.22
C ASP A 638 10.80 -1.90 32.27
N LEU A 639 11.59 -2.79 31.66
CA LEU A 639 11.44 -4.25 31.77
C LEU A 639 11.48 -4.75 33.22
N VAL A 640 12.20 -4.04 34.10
CA VAL A 640 12.29 -4.36 35.53
C VAL A 640 10.91 -4.29 36.19
N TRP A 641 10.18 -3.22 35.87
CA TRP A 641 8.85 -2.97 36.41
C TRP A 641 7.83 -3.91 35.77
N MET A 642 7.84 -4.04 34.44
CA MET A 642 6.92 -4.91 33.68
C MET A 642 7.04 -6.39 34.04
N HIS A 643 8.25 -6.89 34.29
CA HIS A 643 8.52 -8.32 34.51
C HIS A 643 9.04 -8.66 35.91
N ASN A 644 8.88 -7.74 36.88
CA ASN A 644 9.09 -7.99 38.30
C ASN A 644 10.53 -8.45 38.69
N LEU A 645 11.55 -8.01 37.94
CA LEU A 645 12.92 -8.57 37.97
C LEU A 645 13.78 -8.16 39.19
N TYR A 646 13.18 -7.57 40.22
CA TYR A 646 13.84 -6.98 41.40
C TYR A 646 14.84 -7.92 42.11
N GLY A 647 14.56 -9.23 42.16
CA GLY A 647 15.45 -10.23 42.75
C GLY A 647 16.77 -10.42 41.99
N PHE A 648 16.76 -10.30 40.66
CA PHE A 648 17.95 -10.38 39.80
C PHE A 648 18.81 -9.11 39.86
N ILE A 649 18.21 -8.01 40.29
CA ILE A 649 18.79 -6.66 40.38
C ILE A 649 19.40 -6.37 41.75
N SER A 650 18.82 -6.92 42.81
CA SER A 650 19.30 -6.80 44.20
C SER A 650 20.83 -7.05 44.39
N PRO A 651 21.51 -7.97 43.66
CA PRO A 651 22.97 -8.12 43.70
C PRO A 651 23.78 -7.27 42.67
N ARG A 652 23.16 -6.34 41.94
CA ARG A 652 23.75 -5.62 40.79
C ARG A 652 23.44 -4.11 40.78
N ALA A 653 23.32 -3.49 41.95
CA ALA A 653 22.95 -2.08 42.08
C ALA A 653 23.97 -1.12 41.43
N THR A 654 25.27 -1.47 41.46
CA THR A 654 26.34 -0.70 40.79
C THR A 654 26.13 -0.56 39.28
N LEU A 655 25.83 -1.67 38.59
CA LEU A 655 25.62 -1.67 37.13
C LEU A 655 24.45 -0.79 36.69
N ILE A 656 23.42 -0.64 37.52
CA ILE A 656 22.29 0.26 37.26
C ILE A 656 22.69 1.73 37.45
N LEU A 657 23.48 2.03 38.48
CA LEU A 657 23.96 3.39 38.74
C LEU A 657 25.03 3.83 37.73
N GLU A 658 25.85 2.89 37.25
CA GLU A 658 26.76 3.09 36.11
C GLU A 658 26.01 3.31 34.79
N HIS A 659 24.89 2.60 34.57
CA HIS A 659 23.99 2.82 33.42
C HIS A 659 23.36 4.21 33.49
N ASP A 660 22.67 4.57 34.58
CA ASP A 660 22.10 5.91 34.80
C ASP A 660 23.16 7.01 34.60
N GLN A 661 24.35 6.85 35.18
CA GLN A 661 25.44 7.83 35.04
C GLN A 661 25.97 7.92 33.60
N ALA A 662 26.01 6.82 32.86
CA ALA A 662 26.40 6.82 31.44
C ALA A 662 25.33 7.47 30.55
N MET A 663 24.04 7.24 30.83
CA MET A 663 22.91 7.88 30.13
C MET A 663 22.85 9.38 30.39
N LEU A 664 23.17 9.82 31.61
CA LEU A 664 23.28 11.25 31.92
C LEU A 664 24.49 11.91 31.23
N LYS A 665 25.63 11.21 31.15
CA LYS A 665 26.81 11.67 30.40
C LYS A 665 26.52 11.80 28.90
N SER A 666 25.88 10.80 28.28
CA SER A 666 25.51 10.88 26.86
C SER A 666 24.44 11.96 26.60
N GLY A 667 23.44 12.09 27.48
CA GLY A 667 22.46 13.17 27.43
C GLY A 667 23.07 14.57 27.54
N GLN A 668 24.10 14.77 28.37
CA GLN A 668 24.84 16.03 28.46
C GLN A 668 25.69 16.31 27.21
N VAL A 669 26.27 15.28 26.57
CA VAL A 669 26.98 15.44 25.29
C VAL A 669 26.01 15.82 24.16
N VAL A 670 24.84 15.16 24.08
CA VAL A 670 23.83 15.46 23.05
C VAL A 670 23.23 16.86 23.25
N SER A 671 22.84 17.22 24.46
CA SER A 671 22.28 18.57 24.74
C SER A 671 23.31 19.69 24.54
N SER A 672 24.58 19.47 24.84
CA SER A 672 25.65 20.46 24.56
C SER A 672 26.08 20.50 23.08
N ALA A 673 25.79 19.47 22.29
CA ALA A 673 25.91 19.51 20.82
C ALA A 673 24.74 20.27 20.19
N ILE A 674 23.50 20.02 20.61
CA ILE A 674 22.30 20.73 20.16
C ILE A 674 22.39 22.22 20.50
N ALA A 675 22.85 22.58 21.71
CA ALA A 675 23.06 23.97 22.11
C ALA A 675 24.16 24.72 21.31
N LYS A 676 24.91 24.03 20.43
CA LYS A 676 25.84 24.65 19.47
C LYS A 676 25.26 24.80 18.05
N THR A 677 24.26 23.99 17.69
CA THR A 677 23.63 24.03 16.35
C THR A 677 22.31 24.79 16.32
N SER A 678 21.57 24.83 17.43
CA SER A 678 20.38 25.69 17.60
C SER A 678 20.66 26.84 18.57
N GLY A 679 20.65 28.08 18.08
CA GLY A 679 20.90 29.31 18.87
C GLY A 679 19.79 29.70 19.86
N THR A 680 18.95 28.75 20.28
CA THR A 680 17.71 28.97 21.05
C THR A 680 17.93 28.78 22.55
N ARG A 681 18.24 29.87 23.25
CA ARG A 681 18.18 29.94 24.73
C ARG A 681 16.72 30.02 25.22
N GLN A 682 16.02 28.91 25.40
CA GLN A 682 14.72 28.91 26.10
C GLN A 682 14.31 27.51 26.60
N ALA A 683 14.61 27.21 27.88
CA ALA A 683 13.93 26.22 28.74
C ALA A 683 14.63 26.21 30.13
N ALA A 684 14.28 27.14 31.01
CA ALA A 684 14.84 27.23 32.37
C ALA A 684 13.85 27.88 33.35
N GLU A 685 12.63 27.35 33.43
CA GLU A 685 11.67 27.70 34.48
C GLU A 685 11.92 26.85 35.73
N ASP A 686 13.02 27.14 36.42
CA ASP A 686 13.23 26.84 37.84
C ASP A 686 14.36 27.78 38.36
N GLY A 687 14.29 28.19 39.62
CA GLY A 687 15.06 29.33 40.17
C GLY A 687 16.58 29.12 40.40
N ASP A 688 17.27 28.32 39.58
CA ASP A 688 18.62 27.80 39.84
C ASP A 688 19.75 28.61 39.13
N GLN A 689 19.57 29.94 38.96
CA GLN A 689 20.58 30.81 38.32
C GLN A 689 21.82 31.00 39.21
N GLY A 690 22.87 30.21 38.93
CA GLY A 690 24.19 30.34 39.56
C GLY A 690 24.83 29.03 40.05
N ILE A 691 24.13 27.91 39.91
CA ILE A 691 24.59 26.61 40.45
C ILE A 691 25.69 25.99 39.59
N ALA A 692 26.73 25.45 40.24
CA ALA A 692 27.84 24.78 39.57
C ALA A 692 27.36 23.53 38.79
N PRO A 693 27.88 23.28 37.57
CA PRO A 693 27.37 22.23 36.69
C PRO A 693 27.53 20.81 37.25
N THR A 694 28.46 20.61 38.19
CA THR A 694 28.62 19.37 38.97
C THR A 694 27.40 19.05 39.83
N VAL A 695 26.83 20.06 40.50
CA VAL A 695 25.67 19.93 41.38
C VAL A 695 24.41 19.68 40.54
N ALA A 696 24.23 20.39 39.43
CA ALA A 696 23.13 20.16 38.49
C ALA A 696 23.11 18.72 37.96
N ALA A 697 24.26 18.14 37.62
CA ALA A 697 24.38 16.75 37.19
C ALA A 697 24.01 15.74 38.29
N ILE A 698 24.35 16.04 39.55
CA ILE A 698 23.98 15.23 40.73
C ILE A 698 22.47 15.30 40.97
N ARG A 699 21.87 16.50 40.94
CA ARG A 699 20.43 16.73 41.08
C ARG A 699 19.61 16.00 40.02
N ALA A 700 20.13 15.91 38.79
CA ALA A 700 19.54 15.11 37.71
C ALA A 700 19.65 13.60 37.99
N ALA A 701 20.80 13.12 38.46
CA ALA A 701 21.01 11.70 38.79
C ALA A 701 20.05 11.18 39.87
N VAL A 702 19.70 12.00 40.86
CA VAL A 702 18.71 11.65 41.91
C VAL A 702 17.31 11.36 41.32
N ARG A 703 16.99 11.91 40.14
CA ARG A 703 15.73 11.68 39.41
C ARG A 703 15.85 10.57 38.33
N ALA A 704 16.99 9.90 38.20
CA ALA A 704 17.21 8.90 37.15
C ALA A 704 16.41 7.59 37.39
N PRO A 705 15.99 6.87 36.33
CA PRO A 705 15.09 5.72 36.47
C PRO A 705 15.65 4.59 37.34
N GLY A 706 16.94 4.28 37.23
CA GLY A 706 17.57 3.21 38.01
C GLY A 706 17.65 3.51 39.50
N VAL A 707 18.09 4.72 39.86
CA VAL A 707 18.03 5.26 41.24
C VAL A 707 16.61 5.18 41.79
N GLN A 708 15.61 5.60 40.99
CA GLN A 708 14.21 5.58 41.40
C GLN A 708 13.67 4.16 41.58
N ILE A 709 14.02 3.20 40.72
CA ILE A 709 13.67 1.78 40.88
C ILE A 709 14.20 1.21 42.20
N LEU A 710 15.46 1.48 42.54
CA LEU A 710 16.11 1.04 43.78
C LEU A 710 15.45 1.65 45.03
N VAL A 711 15.02 2.91 44.97
CA VAL A 711 14.40 3.63 46.10
C VAL A 711 12.89 3.36 46.22
N GLN A 712 12.18 3.09 45.13
CA GLN A 712 10.75 2.80 45.18
C GLN A 712 10.48 1.41 45.79
N ASN A 713 11.35 0.42 45.55
CA ASN A 713 11.12 -0.99 45.88
C ASN A 713 11.86 -1.50 47.14
N ILE A 714 11.84 -0.72 48.22
CA ILE A 714 12.58 -0.97 49.48
C ILE A 714 12.32 -2.38 50.05
N ASP A 715 11.06 -2.85 50.03
CA ASP A 715 10.66 -4.17 50.56
C ASP A 715 11.28 -5.36 49.81
N ARG A 716 11.72 -5.11 48.56
CA ARG A 716 12.28 -6.12 47.64
C ARG A 716 13.79 -5.95 47.45
N ILE A 717 14.31 -4.76 47.72
CA ILE A 717 15.72 -4.40 47.58
C ILE A 717 16.17 -3.73 48.90
N PRO A 718 16.58 -4.51 49.92
CA PRO A 718 16.88 -3.98 51.25
C PRO A 718 18.03 -2.97 51.24
N ILE A 719 17.81 -1.81 51.88
CA ILE A 719 18.77 -0.69 51.94
C ILE A 719 20.19 -1.12 52.33
N PRO A 720 20.43 -1.97 53.36
CA PRO A 720 21.79 -2.38 53.72
C PRO A 720 22.54 -3.15 52.62
N ARG A 721 21.81 -3.84 51.73
CA ARG A 721 22.38 -4.59 50.59
C ARG A 721 22.74 -3.67 49.43
N VAL A 722 22.06 -2.54 49.28
CA VAL A 722 22.38 -1.50 48.31
C VAL A 722 23.58 -0.68 48.81
N MET A 723 23.54 -0.26 50.08
CA MET A 723 24.62 0.47 50.74
C MET A 723 25.94 -0.31 50.76
N SER A 724 25.92 -1.64 50.94
CA SER A 724 27.15 -2.45 50.92
C SER A 724 27.80 -2.55 49.54
N GLN A 725 27.04 -2.43 48.44
CA GLN A 725 27.54 -2.41 47.07
C GLN A 725 28.10 -1.03 46.67
N ILE A 726 27.54 0.06 47.22
CA ILE A 726 27.84 1.43 46.79
C ILE A 726 28.91 2.11 47.69
N LYS A 727 29.24 1.52 48.85
CA LYS A 727 30.14 2.11 49.87
C LYS A 727 31.48 2.66 49.36
N SER A 728 31.99 2.19 48.22
CA SER A 728 33.23 2.66 47.59
C SER A 728 33.13 4.00 46.85
N ASP A 729 31.92 4.50 46.53
CA ASP A 729 31.72 5.75 45.77
C ASP A 729 30.83 6.75 46.56
N PRO A 730 31.42 7.81 47.16
CA PRO A 730 30.69 8.85 47.88
C PRO A 730 29.62 9.57 47.06
N LYS A 731 29.81 9.71 45.74
CA LYS A 731 28.87 10.39 44.86
C LYS A 731 27.64 9.53 44.61
N PHE A 732 27.80 8.23 44.38
CA PHE A 732 26.66 7.31 44.29
C PHE A 732 25.94 7.13 45.64
N LEU A 733 26.66 7.14 46.77
CA LEU A 733 26.05 7.17 48.11
C LEU A 733 25.14 8.39 48.25
N HIS A 734 25.64 9.59 47.95
CA HIS A 734 24.87 10.83 48.05
C HIS A 734 23.62 10.83 47.16
N ILE A 735 23.74 10.38 45.91
CA ILE A 735 22.63 10.29 44.95
C ILE A 735 21.53 9.33 45.46
N TYR A 736 21.91 8.17 45.97
CA TYR A 736 20.95 7.19 46.50
C TYR A 736 20.29 7.67 47.79
N LEU A 737 21.03 8.32 48.69
CA LEU A 737 20.51 8.82 49.96
C LEU A 737 19.63 10.07 49.81
N ASP A 738 19.91 10.99 48.88
CA ASP A 738 19.00 12.09 48.55
C ASP A 738 17.69 11.53 47.93
N ALA A 739 17.80 10.60 46.98
CA ALA A 739 16.62 9.93 46.42
C ALA A 739 15.76 9.25 47.50
N LEU A 740 16.38 8.48 48.40
CA LEU A 740 15.72 7.81 49.52
C LEU A 740 15.01 8.82 50.43
N TYR A 741 15.71 9.89 50.84
CA TYR A 741 15.18 10.92 51.73
C TYR A 741 13.97 11.65 51.15
N ARG A 742 13.97 11.93 49.84
CA ARG A 742 12.83 12.57 49.15
C ARG A 742 11.59 11.68 49.07
N LYS A 743 11.75 10.35 49.08
CA LYS A 743 10.61 9.41 49.09
C LYS A 743 10.07 9.21 50.51
N ASP A 744 10.97 8.96 51.47
CA ASP A 744 10.63 8.74 52.86
C ASP A 744 11.72 9.34 53.77
N PRO A 745 11.44 10.47 54.45
CA PRO A 745 12.37 11.09 55.40
C PRO A 745 12.73 10.26 56.62
N MET A 746 12.13 9.08 56.84
CA MET A 746 12.45 8.16 57.95
C MET A 746 13.21 6.90 57.50
N ALA A 747 13.03 6.44 56.26
CA ALA A 747 13.68 5.23 55.75
C ALA A 747 15.22 5.30 55.75
N GLY A 748 15.78 6.51 55.68
CA GLY A 748 17.23 6.76 55.70
C GLY A 748 17.84 7.08 57.08
N ALA A 749 17.07 7.02 58.17
CA ALA A 749 17.42 7.68 59.44
C ALA A 749 18.79 7.31 60.03
N GLU A 750 19.26 6.07 59.89
CA GLU A 750 20.59 5.62 60.34
C GLU A 750 21.73 6.35 59.60
N TYR A 751 21.52 6.70 58.33
CA TYR A 751 22.50 7.31 57.45
C TYR A 751 22.40 8.84 57.39
N HIS A 752 21.46 9.46 58.11
CA HIS A 752 21.32 10.93 58.15
C HIS A 752 22.59 11.68 58.59
N PRO A 753 23.41 11.20 59.55
CA PRO A 753 24.68 11.86 59.89
C PRO A 753 25.66 11.88 58.70
N LEU A 754 25.76 10.78 57.96
CA LEU A 754 26.58 10.70 56.74
C LEU A 754 26.02 11.60 55.63
N GLN A 755 24.69 11.70 55.52
CA GLN A 755 24.06 12.55 54.52
C GLN A 755 24.25 14.06 54.80
N VAL A 756 24.46 14.49 56.05
CA VAL A 756 24.91 15.87 56.37
C VAL A 756 26.30 16.14 55.80
N GLU A 757 27.25 15.21 55.98
CA GLU A 757 28.61 15.30 55.45
C GLU A 757 28.57 15.35 53.90
N LEU A 758 27.77 14.49 53.28
CA LEU A 758 27.59 14.44 51.82
C LEU A 758 26.85 15.66 51.24
N TYR A 759 25.83 16.21 51.90
CA TYR A 759 25.20 17.46 51.45
C TYR A 759 26.18 18.64 51.48
N ALA A 760 26.98 18.76 52.55
CA ALA A 760 28.00 19.81 52.65
C ALA A 760 29.06 19.72 51.54
N GLU A 761 29.34 18.53 51.00
CA GLU A 761 30.29 18.30 49.91
C GLU A 761 29.68 18.41 48.50
N PHE A 762 28.45 17.92 48.29
CA PHE A 762 27.89 17.71 46.94
C PHE A 762 26.66 18.54 46.56
N ASP A 763 25.85 19.04 47.50
CA ASP A 763 24.69 19.92 47.21
C ASP A 763 24.33 20.82 48.41
N TYR A 764 25.24 21.76 48.72
CA TYR A 764 25.14 22.68 49.88
C TYR A 764 23.76 23.34 50.01
N ALA A 765 23.14 23.78 48.90
CA ALA A 765 21.89 24.52 48.94
C ALA A 765 20.67 23.71 49.45
N ARG A 766 20.77 22.38 49.61
CA ARG A 766 19.75 21.57 50.32
C ARG A 766 20.05 21.32 51.79
N LEU A 767 21.24 21.68 52.27
CA LEU A 767 21.66 21.41 53.64
C LEU A 767 20.73 22.08 54.66
N LEU A 768 20.40 23.37 54.47
CA LEU A 768 19.47 24.10 55.34
C LEU A 768 18.11 23.40 55.48
N ASP A 769 17.52 22.94 54.37
CA ASP A 769 16.19 22.34 54.41
C ASP A 769 16.24 20.92 54.99
N PHE A 770 17.27 20.13 54.67
CA PHE A 770 17.50 18.84 55.34
C PHE A 770 17.68 19.00 56.86
N LEU A 771 18.40 20.03 57.32
CA LEU A 771 18.56 20.34 58.74
C LEU A 771 17.26 20.82 59.40
N LYS A 772 16.34 21.42 58.65
CA LYS A 772 14.98 21.79 59.12
C LYS A 772 14.07 20.58 59.30
N THR A 773 14.07 19.64 58.36
CA THR A 773 13.12 18.52 58.33
C THR A 773 13.63 17.23 58.97
N SER A 774 14.94 17.04 59.12
CA SER A 774 15.53 15.86 59.75
C SER A 774 15.66 16.01 61.28
N THR A 775 15.38 14.94 62.01
CA THR A 775 15.55 14.84 63.48
C THR A 775 16.67 13.89 63.91
N HIS A 776 17.32 13.21 62.96
CA HIS A 776 18.25 12.08 63.22
C HIS A 776 19.71 12.41 62.93
N TYR A 777 20.11 13.67 63.11
CA TYR A 777 21.52 14.10 63.06
C TYR A 777 21.95 14.73 64.39
N SER A 778 23.25 14.63 64.71
CA SER A 778 23.81 15.28 65.90
C SER A 778 24.06 16.76 65.63
N LEU A 779 23.24 17.65 66.22
CA LEU A 779 23.35 19.12 66.13
C LEU A 779 24.79 19.62 66.24
N ARG A 780 25.57 19.07 67.18
CA ARG A 780 26.98 19.43 67.39
C ARG A 780 27.87 19.19 66.16
N LYS A 781 27.82 18.02 65.53
CA LYS A 781 28.61 17.75 64.31
C LYS A 781 28.15 18.61 63.14
N ALA A 782 26.83 18.80 62.99
CA ALA A 782 26.29 19.67 61.95
C ALA A 782 26.80 21.12 62.13
N TYR A 783 26.84 21.62 63.36
CA TYR A 783 27.45 22.91 63.71
C TYR A 783 28.95 22.94 63.38
N GLU A 784 29.73 21.94 63.84
CA GLU A 784 31.18 21.86 63.57
C GLU A 784 31.50 21.82 62.05
N ILE A 785 30.68 21.14 61.23
CA ILE A 785 30.79 21.12 59.77
C ILE A 785 30.44 22.48 59.15
N CYS A 786 29.34 23.11 59.58
CA CYS A 786 28.90 24.41 59.05
C CYS A 786 29.81 25.56 59.46
N GLU A 787 30.37 25.53 60.67
CA GLU A 787 31.35 26.51 61.19
C GLU A 787 32.66 26.42 60.41
N THR A 788 33.15 25.20 60.14
CA THR A 788 34.36 24.96 59.34
C THR A 788 34.23 25.42 57.88
N ARG A 789 33.01 25.55 57.34
CA ARG A 789 32.73 25.97 55.96
C ARG A 789 32.06 27.35 55.84
N ASP A 790 31.92 28.08 56.94
CA ASP A 790 31.27 29.40 57.07
C ASP A 790 29.84 29.47 56.47
N TYR A 791 29.03 28.43 56.71
CA TYR A 791 27.65 28.31 56.23
C TYR A 791 26.67 29.09 57.13
N ILE A 792 26.64 30.41 56.97
CA ILE A 792 25.94 31.35 57.87
C ILE A 792 24.43 31.07 58.02
N PRO A 793 23.62 30.80 56.97
CA PRO A 793 22.19 30.53 57.13
C PRO A 793 21.89 29.28 57.96
N GLU A 794 22.67 28.21 57.76
CA GLU A 794 22.61 26.96 58.50
C GLU A 794 23.06 27.15 59.95
N LEU A 795 24.13 27.91 60.17
CA LEU A 795 24.59 28.29 61.52
C LEU A 795 23.52 29.07 62.29
N VAL A 796 22.84 30.03 61.67
CA VAL A 796 21.72 30.77 62.27
C VAL A 796 20.59 29.82 62.69
N TYR A 797 20.19 28.90 61.81
CA TYR A 797 19.14 27.92 62.13
C TYR A 797 19.56 26.95 63.26
N LEU A 798 20.79 26.42 63.21
CA LEU A 798 21.33 25.53 64.24
C LEU A 798 21.47 26.25 65.59
N LEU A 799 21.95 27.49 65.61
CA LEU A 799 22.04 28.31 66.83
C LEU A 799 20.66 28.60 67.43
N GLY A 800 19.64 28.84 66.60
CA GLY A 800 18.24 28.93 67.05
C GLY A 800 17.76 27.64 67.71
N LYS A 801 17.98 26.48 67.09
CA LYS A 801 17.66 25.16 67.69
C LYS A 801 18.49 24.82 68.93
N MET A 802 19.68 25.39 69.07
CA MET A 802 20.53 25.29 70.26
C MET A 802 20.18 26.33 71.35
N GLY A 803 19.11 27.11 71.17
CA GLY A 803 18.63 28.11 72.14
C GLY A 803 19.50 29.37 72.25
N ASN A 804 20.38 29.62 71.28
CA ASN A 804 21.30 30.75 71.28
C ASN A 804 20.79 31.92 70.42
N SER A 805 19.49 32.24 70.56
CA SER A 805 18.75 33.14 69.68
C SER A 805 19.34 34.55 69.61
N ARG A 806 20.00 35.03 70.68
CA ARG A 806 20.73 36.32 70.68
C ARG A 806 21.92 36.32 69.71
N LYS A 807 22.70 35.24 69.63
CA LYS A 807 23.78 35.10 68.64
C LYS A 807 23.24 34.87 67.23
N ALA A 808 22.15 34.12 67.09
CA ALA A 808 21.50 33.91 65.80
C ALA A 808 21.00 35.23 65.19
N LEU A 809 20.28 36.05 65.99
CA LEU A 809 19.84 37.39 65.56
C LEU A 809 21.02 38.28 65.19
N PHE A 810 22.09 38.29 66.01
CA PHE A 810 23.29 39.09 65.76
C PHE A 810 24.00 38.70 64.45
N LEU A 811 24.06 37.40 64.11
CA LEU A 811 24.59 36.93 62.83
C LEU A 811 23.74 37.35 61.62
N ILE A 812 22.40 37.34 61.75
CA ILE A 812 21.50 37.88 60.71
C ILE A 812 21.77 39.38 60.51
N ILE A 813 21.85 40.12 61.61
CA ILE A 813 21.99 41.59 61.59
C ILE A 813 23.35 42.03 61.05
N GLU A 814 24.47 41.51 61.56
CA GLU A 814 25.81 41.99 61.18
C GLU A 814 26.42 41.30 59.96
N ARG A 815 26.19 40.00 59.75
CA ARG A 815 26.84 39.26 58.65
C ARG A 815 25.95 39.04 57.42
N LEU A 816 24.63 39.08 57.55
CA LEU A 816 23.69 38.97 56.42
C LEU A 816 23.05 40.31 56.03
N GLY A 817 22.88 41.24 56.97
CA GLY A 817 22.27 42.57 56.73
C GLY A 817 20.78 42.53 56.34
N ASP A 818 20.13 41.36 56.45
CA ASP A 818 18.76 41.15 55.96
C ASP A 818 17.71 41.58 57.00
N VAL A 819 17.26 42.83 56.86
CA VAL A 819 16.19 43.48 57.63
C VAL A 819 14.95 42.59 57.74
N ARG A 820 14.55 41.93 56.65
CA ARG A 820 13.28 41.18 56.60
C ARG A 820 13.42 39.85 57.32
N ARG A 821 14.53 39.12 57.09
CA ARG A 821 14.82 37.89 57.85
C ARG A 821 15.01 38.14 59.34
N ALA A 822 15.56 39.28 59.76
CA ALA A 822 15.65 39.64 61.18
C ALA A 822 14.27 39.83 61.82
N ILE A 823 13.35 40.51 61.11
CA ILE A 823 11.95 40.69 61.52
C ILE A 823 11.20 39.35 61.56
N ASP A 824 11.35 38.50 60.54
CA ASP A 824 10.64 37.22 60.49
C ASP A 824 11.19 36.19 61.49
N PHE A 825 12.50 36.18 61.77
CA PHE A 825 13.07 35.41 62.87
C PHE A 825 12.50 35.84 64.23
N ALA A 826 12.34 37.15 64.47
CA ALA A 826 11.70 37.66 65.69
C ALA A 826 10.20 37.28 65.77
N LYS A 827 9.47 37.25 64.65
CA LYS A 827 8.10 36.69 64.59
C LYS A 827 8.09 35.21 64.97
N GLU A 828 8.98 34.39 64.42
CA GLU A 828 9.04 32.95 64.68
C GLU A 828 9.40 32.61 66.14
N GLN A 829 10.31 33.37 66.77
CA GLN A 829 10.68 33.13 68.17
C GLN A 829 9.60 33.61 69.17
N ASN A 830 8.73 34.55 68.78
CA ASN A 830 7.66 35.12 69.62
C ASN A 830 8.14 35.60 71.01
N ASP A 831 9.32 36.21 71.05
CA ASP A 831 10.02 36.65 72.27
C ASP A 831 9.98 38.18 72.38
N GLU A 832 9.27 38.73 73.40
CA GLU A 832 9.20 40.18 73.60
C GLU A 832 10.57 40.81 73.92
N GLU A 833 11.54 40.11 74.53
CA GLU A 833 12.88 40.67 74.75
C GLU A 833 13.65 40.78 73.43
N LEU A 834 13.62 39.73 72.60
CA LEU A 834 14.26 39.72 71.28
C LEU A 834 13.61 40.74 70.33
N TRP A 835 12.30 40.98 70.45
CA TRP A 835 11.62 42.09 69.79
C TRP A 835 12.01 43.47 70.32
N ASN A 836 12.28 43.63 71.63
CA ASN A 836 12.76 44.89 72.18
C ASN A 836 14.24 45.16 71.83
N ASP A 837 15.10 44.14 71.74
CA ASP A 837 16.44 44.26 71.16
C ASP A 837 16.36 44.70 69.69
N LEU A 838 15.53 44.03 68.87
CA LEU A 838 15.33 44.39 67.45
C LEU A 838 14.77 45.81 67.28
N MET A 839 13.80 46.21 68.11
CA MET A 839 13.27 47.58 68.13
C MET A 839 14.36 48.59 68.55
N THR A 840 15.17 48.28 69.56
CA THR A 840 16.24 49.18 70.04
C THR A 840 17.32 49.36 68.96
N TYR A 841 17.65 48.28 68.23
CA TYR A 841 18.61 48.29 67.12
C TYR A 841 18.09 48.95 65.82
N SER A 842 16.81 49.34 65.77
CA SER A 842 16.19 49.94 64.58
C SER A 842 15.80 51.41 64.70
N MET A 843 15.76 51.99 65.91
CA MET A 843 15.41 53.41 66.09
C MET A 843 16.42 54.40 65.49
N ASP A 844 17.64 53.94 65.16
CA ASP A 844 18.69 54.71 64.48
C ASP A 844 18.68 54.55 62.94
N LYS A 845 17.80 53.69 62.38
CA LYS A 845 17.86 53.25 60.97
C LYS A 845 16.51 53.44 60.26
N PRO A 846 16.32 54.52 59.47
CA PRO A 846 15.04 54.82 58.82
C PRO A 846 14.48 53.68 57.96
N GLU A 847 15.32 52.94 57.24
CA GLU A 847 14.91 51.79 56.41
C GLU A 847 14.31 50.64 57.25
N PHE A 848 14.86 50.37 58.43
CA PHE A 848 14.30 49.40 59.37
C PHE A 848 12.94 49.86 59.90
N ILE A 849 12.75 51.15 60.18
CA ILE A 849 11.48 51.69 60.69
C ILE A 849 10.38 51.57 59.64
N VAL A 850 10.67 51.86 58.37
CA VAL A 850 9.74 51.63 57.25
C VAL A 850 9.45 50.13 57.09
N GLY A 851 10.49 49.29 57.10
CA GLY A 851 10.35 47.83 57.00
C GLY A 851 9.52 47.21 58.13
N LEU A 852 9.59 47.76 59.35
CA LEU A 852 8.72 47.39 60.47
C LEU A 852 7.27 47.83 60.20
N LEU A 853 7.05 49.11 59.87
CA LEU A 853 5.72 49.69 59.63
C LEU A 853 4.96 48.97 58.50
N GLU A 854 5.62 48.61 57.40
CA GLU A 854 5.00 47.91 56.28
C GLU A 854 4.56 46.48 56.59
N ASN A 855 5.12 45.88 57.65
CA ASN A 855 4.93 44.48 58.06
C ASN A 855 4.15 44.34 59.38
N LEU A 856 3.48 45.40 59.85
CA LEU A 856 2.59 45.39 61.02
C LEU A 856 1.26 44.64 60.77
N GLY A 857 1.36 43.31 60.60
CA GLY A 857 0.22 42.40 60.69
C GLY A 857 0.01 41.90 62.12
N SER A 858 -1.09 42.32 62.77
CA SER A 858 -1.71 41.79 64.00
C SER A 858 -0.90 41.54 65.29
N VAL A 859 0.43 41.48 65.27
CA VAL A 859 1.26 41.08 66.43
C VAL A 859 1.66 42.27 67.33
N ILE A 860 1.88 43.45 66.74
CA ILE A 860 2.30 44.65 67.47
C ILE A 860 1.30 45.78 67.19
N ASP A 861 0.76 46.37 68.26
CA ASP A 861 -0.06 47.58 68.20
C ASP A 861 0.74 48.74 67.55
N PRO A 862 0.29 49.32 66.41
CA PRO A 862 0.95 50.43 65.75
C PRO A 862 1.21 51.63 66.68
N ILE A 863 0.37 51.83 67.70
CA ILE A 863 0.52 52.90 68.70
C ILE A 863 1.77 52.68 69.56
N ARG A 864 2.18 51.43 69.85
CA ARG A 864 3.44 51.12 70.57
C ARG A 864 4.67 51.50 69.74
N LEU A 865 4.62 51.32 68.41
CA LEU A 865 5.74 51.65 67.52
C LEU A 865 5.82 53.17 67.27
N ILE A 866 4.71 53.81 66.91
CA ILE A 866 4.65 55.27 66.62
C ILE A 866 5.13 56.09 67.83
N ARG A 867 4.82 55.67 69.06
CA ARG A 867 5.28 56.35 70.30
C ARG A 867 6.77 56.20 70.62
N ARG A 868 7.49 55.30 69.93
CA ARG A 868 8.94 55.08 70.14
C ARG A 868 9.82 55.79 69.11
N ILE A 869 9.23 56.30 68.02
CA ILE A 869 9.94 57.11 67.03
C ILE A 869 10.35 58.45 67.68
N PRO A 870 11.62 58.88 67.60
CA PRO A 870 12.04 60.17 68.11
C PRO A 870 11.32 61.33 67.40
N PRO A 871 11.00 62.44 68.09
CA PRO A 871 10.69 63.70 67.39
C PRO A 871 11.88 64.09 66.51
N ASP A 872 11.58 64.80 65.42
CA ASP A 872 12.56 65.34 64.45
C ASP A 872 13.35 64.31 63.61
N LEU A 873 12.98 63.01 63.63
CA LEU A 873 13.54 62.00 62.71
C LEU A 873 12.83 62.01 61.34
N GLU A 874 13.56 62.32 60.26
CA GLU A 874 13.05 62.20 58.89
C GLU A 874 12.94 60.73 58.44
N ILE A 875 11.71 60.25 58.28
CA ILE A 875 11.43 58.89 57.78
C ILE A 875 10.86 59.00 56.35
N PRO A 876 11.66 58.71 55.30
CA PRO A 876 11.17 58.70 53.92
C PRO A 876 10.10 57.62 53.74
N GLY A 877 9.08 57.90 52.91
CA GLY A 877 8.00 56.95 52.63
C GLY A 877 6.94 56.78 53.73
N LEU A 878 7.11 57.36 54.93
CA LEU A 878 6.18 57.22 56.08
C LEU A 878 4.70 57.46 55.71
N ARG A 879 4.40 58.45 54.87
CA ARG A 879 3.04 58.74 54.39
C ARG A 879 2.42 57.56 53.63
N ALA A 880 3.20 56.85 52.82
CA ALA A 880 2.71 55.68 52.07
C ALA A 880 2.43 54.49 53.00
N ALA A 881 3.35 54.22 53.94
CA ALA A 881 3.17 53.17 54.94
C ALA A 881 1.92 53.41 55.81
N LEU A 882 1.69 54.65 56.27
CA LEU A 882 0.49 55.00 57.06
C LEU A 882 -0.80 54.89 56.24
N ILE A 883 -0.80 55.27 54.95
CA ILE A 883 -1.95 55.09 54.06
C ILE A 883 -2.26 53.59 53.87
N LYS A 884 -1.24 52.76 53.70
CA LYS A 884 -1.37 51.29 53.60
C LYS A 884 -2.03 50.71 54.87
N VAL A 885 -1.50 51.01 56.06
CA VAL A 885 -2.04 50.52 57.34
C VAL A 885 -3.51 50.93 57.54
N LEU A 886 -3.88 52.18 57.19
CA LEU A 886 -5.26 52.64 57.27
C LEU A 886 -6.17 51.98 56.22
N HIS A 887 -5.66 51.69 55.03
CA HIS A 887 -6.39 50.96 53.99
C HIS A 887 -6.67 49.51 54.42
N ASP A 888 -5.64 48.80 54.90
CA ASP A 888 -5.71 47.40 55.31
C ASP A 888 -6.74 47.22 56.45
N TYR A 889 -6.76 48.13 57.44
CA TYR A 889 -7.80 48.16 58.48
C TYR A 889 -9.21 48.38 57.92
N ARG A 890 -9.37 49.27 56.92
CA ARG A 890 -10.68 49.52 56.28
C ARG A 890 -11.15 48.29 55.49
N VAL A 891 -10.25 47.59 54.81
CA VAL A 891 -10.56 46.34 54.09
C VAL A 891 -10.97 45.24 55.07
N GLN A 892 -10.25 45.06 56.19
CA GLN A 892 -10.63 44.07 57.22
C GLN A 892 -12.05 44.30 57.77
N MET A 893 -12.44 45.56 57.99
CA MET A 893 -13.80 45.88 58.45
C MET A 893 -14.86 45.61 57.38
N SER A 894 -14.64 46.08 56.14
CA SER A 894 -15.55 45.85 55.01
C SER A 894 -15.73 44.36 54.69
N LEU A 895 -14.69 43.54 54.87
CA LEU A 895 -14.74 42.10 54.61
C LEU A 895 -15.56 41.37 55.68
N ARG A 896 -15.45 41.80 56.95
CA ARG A 896 -16.26 41.29 58.07
C ARG A 896 -17.76 41.55 57.87
N GLU A 897 -18.12 42.77 57.46
CA GLU A 897 -19.50 43.18 57.12
C GLU A 897 -20.03 42.51 55.83
N GLY A 898 -19.13 42.04 54.95
CA GLY A 898 -19.48 41.23 53.79
C GLY A 898 -19.85 39.79 54.17
N CYS A 899 -18.99 39.12 54.93
CA CYS A 899 -19.20 37.75 55.40
C CYS A 899 -20.49 37.59 56.23
N GLU A 900 -20.83 38.57 57.07
CA GLU A 900 -22.07 38.56 57.87
C GLU A 900 -23.32 38.56 56.98
N ARG A 901 -23.35 39.37 55.91
CA ARG A 901 -24.47 39.41 54.96
C ARG A 901 -24.61 38.13 54.14
N ILE A 902 -23.50 37.53 53.70
CA ILE A 902 -23.52 36.27 52.94
C ILE A 902 -24.08 35.13 53.81
N LEU A 903 -23.62 35.00 55.05
CA LEU A 903 -24.14 34.00 56.00
C LEU A 903 -25.66 34.11 56.25
N LEU A 904 -26.19 35.33 56.27
CA LEU A 904 -27.63 35.58 56.40
C LEU A 904 -28.42 35.25 55.11
N ALA A 905 -27.82 35.37 53.92
CA ALA A 905 -28.44 34.96 52.66
C ALA A 905 -28.46 33.42 52.52
N ASP A 906 -27.30 32.78 52.69
CA ASP A 906 -27.12 31.32 52.54
C ASP A 906 -28.06 30.53 53.46
N THR A 907 -28.22 30.98 54.72
CA THR A 907 -29.10 30.32 55.69
C THR A 907 -30.58 30.41 55.32
N VAL A 908 -31.01 31.47 54.63
CA VAL A 908 -32.38 31.59 54.10
C VAL A 908 -32.57 30.71 52.87
N GLU A 909 -31.59 30.64 51.95
CA GLU A 909 -31.72 29.79 50.76
C GLU A 909 -31.71 28.29 51.11
N LEU A 910 -30.84 27.88 52.04
CA LEU A 910 -30.80 26.50 52.54
C LEU A 910 -32.13 26.08 53.19
N LEU A 911 -32.79 26.99 53.93
CA LEU A 911 -34.11 26.75 54.51
C LEU A 911 -35.20 26.56 53.44
N LEU A 912 -35.18 27.38 52.38
CA LEU A 912 -36.09 27.25 51.24
C LEU A 912 -35.84 25.96 50.45
N ASN A 913 -34.58 25.58 50.25
CA ASN A 913 -34.21 24.33 49.58
C ASN A 913 -34.63 23.09 50.39
N LEU A 914 -34.48 23.10 51.71
CA LEU A 914 -35.02 22.06 52.59
C LEU A 914 -36.55 21.95 52.45
N GLN A 915 -37.26 23.08 52.47
CA GLN A 915 -38.73 23.09 52.35
C GLN A 915 -39.20 22.60 50.97
N ARG A 916 -38.48 22.93 49.88
CA ARG A 916 -38.73 22.40 48.53
C ARG A 916 -38.51 20.88 48.50
N ALA A 917 -37.44 20.38 49.11
CA ALA A 917 -37.11 18.95 49.13
C ALA A 917 -38.16 18.12 49.90
N GLN A 918 -38.62 18.60 51.06
CA GLN A 918 -39.66 17.93 51.86
C GLN A 918 -41.04 17.87 51.17
N LYS A 919 -41.32 18.76 50.22
CA LYS A 919 -42.58 18.83 49.47
C LYS A 919 -42.61 17.99 48.19
N ARG A 920 -41.53 17.26 47.85
CA ARG A 920 -41.49 16.38 46.67
C ARG A 920 -42.17 15.04 46.94
N GLY A 921 -43.00 14.59 45.99
CA GLY A 921 -43.58 13.25 46.01
C GLY A 921 -42.52 12.14 45.88
N ILE A 922 -42.80 10.97 46.46
CA ILE A 922 -41.90 9.81 46.44
C ILE A 922 -42.58 8.71 45.61
N SER A 923 -41.89 8.24 44.56
CA SER A 923 -42.34 7.11 43.74
C SER A 923 -41.97 5.78 44.41
N PHE A 924 -42.89 4.82 44.35
CA PHE A 924 -42.69 3.43 44.77
C PHE A 924 -42.87 2.48 43.59
N ILE A 925 -42.25 1.31 43.68
CA ILE A 925 -42.29 0.23 42.69
C ILE A 925 -43.30 -0.83 43.22
N PRO A 926 -44.04 -1.57 42.38
CA PRO A 926 -45.07 -2.51 42.86
C PRO A 926 -44.57 -3.60 43.81
N ASP A 927 -43.36 -4.13 43.56
CA ASP A 927 -42.79 -5.31 44.26
C ASP A 927 -42.32 -5.02 45.71
N VAL A 928 -42.86 -3.99 46.34
CA VAL A 928 -42.45 -3.54 47.69
C VAL A 928 -43.31 -4.23 48.75
N SER A 929 -42.66 -5.06 49.56
CA SER A 929 -43.27 -5.73 50.72
C SER A 929 -43.23 -4.90 51.99
N CYS A 930 -44.09 -5.25 52.96
CA CYS A 930 -44.17 -4.61 54.26
C CYS A 930 -43.04 -5.11 55.17
N ALA A 931 -42.16 -4.20 55.59
CA ALA A 931 -40.94 -4.51 56.35
C ALA A 931 -41.18 -4.89 57.84
N MET A 932 -42.39 -5.36 58.17
CA MET A 932 -42.77 -5.94 59.47
C MET A 932 -43.32 -7.37 59.35
N CYS A 933 -44.04 -7.70 58.26
CA CYS A 933 -44.67 -9.02 58.05
C CYS A 933 -44.17 -9.76 56.80
N GLY A 934 -43.41 -9.11 55.91
CA GLY A 934 -42.88 -9.71 54.68
C GLY A 934 -43.87 -9.85 53.52
N GLY A 935 -45.18 -9.70 53.77
CA GLY A 935 -46.21 -9.73 52.73
C GLY A 935 -46.19 -8.50 51.81
N GLU A 936 -46.72 -8.66 50.60
CA GLU A 936 -46.84 -7.60 49.59
C GLU A 936 -47.73 -6.45 50.08
N ILE A 937 -47.44 -5.21 49.67
CA ILE A 937 -48.26 -4.05 50.06
C ILE A 937 -49.50 -3.89 49.18
N PHE A 938 -49.47 -4.41 47.95
CA PHE A 938 -50.52 -4.28 46.95
C PHE A 938 -51.21 -5.63 46.65
N GLU A 939 -51.84 -6.24 47.66
CA GLU A 939 -52.69 -7.41 47.43
C GLU A 939 -53.80 -7.07 46.41
N SER A 940 -54.03 -7.98 45.47
CA SER A 940 -54.79 -7.76 44.23
C SER A 940 -56.32 -7.77 44.38
N SER A 941 -56.83 -7.21 45.49
CA SER A 941 -58.21 -7.36 45.97
C SER A 941 -58.94 -6.04 46.29
N ASN A 942 -58.55 -4.93 45.64
CA ASN A 942 -59.29 -3.65 45.59
C ASN A 942 -59.64 -2.94 46.91
N ALA A 943 -59.09 -3.38 48.05
CA ALA A 943 -59.12 -2.62 49.29
C ALA A 943 -57.94 -1.64 49.33
N LEU A 944 -58.20 -0.36 49.64
CA LEU A 944 -57.15 0.64 49.88
C LEU A 944 -56.45 0.37 51.21
N VAL A 945 -55.53 -0.59 51.24
CA VAL A 945 -54.64 -0.84 52.39
C VAL A 945 -53.75 0.39 52.56
N ALA A 946 -54.03 1.20 53.58
CA ALA A 946 -53.22 2.37 53.87
C ALA A 946 -51.75 1.96 54.10
N MET A 947 -50.84 2.56 53.34
CA MET A 947 -49.39 2.37 53.48
C MET A 947 -48.79 3.54 54.25
N VAL A 948 -47.87 3.26 55.16
CA VAL A 948 -46.96 4.26 55.74
C VAL A 948 -45.57 4.03 55.18
N ALA A 949 -45.06 5.00 54.44
CA ALA A 949 -43.70 5.03 53.94
C ALA A 949 -42.90 6.14 54.61
N PHE A 950 -41.70 5.81 55.10
CA PHE A 950 -40.80 6.80 55.72
C PHE A 950 -39.80 7.34 54.71
N PHE A 951 -39.20 8.51 54.98
CA PHE A 951 -38.13 9.08 54.15
C PHE A 951 -36.89 8.17 53.98
N CYS A 952 -36.70 7.20 54.88
CA CYS A 952 -35.70 6.13 54.72
C CYS A 952 -36.14 4.99 53.77
N ARG A 953 -37.24 5.18 53.02
CA ARG A 953 -37.88 4.23 52.09
C ARG A 953 -38.39 2.91 52.67
N HIS A 954 -38.30 2.69 53.99
CA HIS A 954 -39.02 1.58 54.63
C HIS A 954 -40.53 1.83 54.62
N THR A 955 -41.25 0.79 54.22
CA THR A 955 -42.69 0.77 53.94
C THR A 955 -43.40 -0.28 54.79
N TYR A 956 -44.60 0.05 55.25
CA TYR A 956 -45.39 -0.80 56.14
C TYR A 956 -46.89 -0.65 55.81
N HIS A 957 -47.65 -1.74 55.95
CA HIS A 957 -49.10 -1.64 56.10
C HIS A 957 -49.41 -0.84 57.38
N TYR A 958 -50.37 0.08 57.33
CA TYR A 958 -50.78 0.92 58.46
C TYR A 958 -51.23 0.10 59.68
N SER A 959 -51.92 -1.02 59.45
CA SER A 959 -52.29 -2.02 60.46
C SER A 959 -51.06 -2.63 61.15
N CYS A 960 -50.08 -3.12 60.39
CA CYS A 960 -48.84 -3.69 60.93
C CYS A 960 -48.04 -2.68 61.76
N LEU A 961 -48.05 -1.39 61.37
CA LEU A 961 -47.33 -0.34 62.09
C LEU A 961 -47.99 0.04 63.43
N ILE A 962 -49.31 -0.15 63.57
CA ILE A 962 -50.10 0.33 64.71
C ILE A 962 -50.55 -0.80 65.65
N GLU A 963 -50.99 -1.95 65.14
CA GLU A 963 -51.55 -3.02 65.96
C GLU A 963 -50.51 -4.00 66.52
N GLY A 964 -49.27 -3.99 66.00
CA GLY A 964 -48.14 -4.77 66.54
C GLY A 964 -48.31 -6.30 66.50
N ARG A 965 -49.32 -6.83 65.80
CA ARG A 965 -49.62 -8.26 65.71
C ARG A 965 -48.63 -8.97 64.79
N VAL A 966 -47.75 -9.78 65.37
CA VAL A 966 -46.91 -10.74 64.66
C VAL A 966 -47.73 -12.02 64.40
N PRO A 967 -47.95 -12.45 63.14
CA PRO A 967 -48.53 -13.76 62.85
C PRO A 967 -47.62 -14.88 63.36
N SER A 968 -48.18 -15.85 64.08
CA SER A 968 -47.42 -16.78 64.92
C SER A 968 -46.82 -17.99 64.19
N ASN A 969 -46.23 -17.80 63.00
CA ASN A 969 -45.55 -18.84 62.24
C ASN A 969 -44.37 -18.29 61.42
N VAL A 970 -43.41 -19.18 61.11
CA VAL A 970 -42.12 -18.94 60.43
C VAL A 970 -41.01 -18.32 61.32
N HIS A 971 -39.79 -18.85 61.17
CA HIS A 971 -38.63 -18.56 62.02
C HIS A 971 -37.97 -17.21 61.76
N MET A 972 -37.26 -16.69 62.79
CA MET A 972 -36.22 -15.67 62.60
C MET A 972 -35.11 -16.18 61.68
N ALA A 973 -35.04 -15.66 60.45
CA ALA A 973 -33.87 -15.79 59.58
C ALA A 973 -33.02 -14.52 59.65
N ALA A 974 -32.06 -14.48 60.57
CA ALA A 974 -31.10 -13.37 60.64
C ALA A 974 -30.00 -13.55 59.59
N ASN A 975 -30.11 -12.88 58.44
CA ASN A 975 -28.98 -12.48 57.57
C ASN A 975 -29.45 -11.61 56.38
N ALA A 976 -29.13 -10.31 56.39
CA ALA A 976 -29.31 -9.41 55.24
C ALA A 976 -28.39 -8.16 55.30
N PHE A 977 -27.17 -8.32 55.84
CA PHE A 977 -26.23 -7.19 56.06
C PHE A 977 -25.20 -7.06 54.92
N SER A 978 -25.65 -6.72 53.72
CA SER A 978 -24.78 -6.20 52.64
C SER A 978 -25.60 -5.51 51.56
N ASN A 979 -25.38 -4.20 51.34
CA ASN A 979 -25.96 -3.51 50.18
C ASN A 979 -25.19 -2.22 49.82
N GLU A 980 -24.06 -2.38 49.13
CA GLU A 980 -23.18 -1.29 48.65
C GLU A 980 -23.92 -0.26 47.77
N ARG A 981 -25.06 -0.65 47.18
CA ARG A 981 -25.95 0.23 46.42
C ARG A 981 -26.39 1.47 47.21
N VAL A 982 -26.56 1.37 48.53
CA VAL A 982 -26.97 2.53 49.36
C VAL A 982 -25.85 3.57 49.45
N VAL A 983 -24.59 3.13 49.56
CA VAL A 983 -23.43 4.03 49.62
C VAL A 983 -23.21 4.71 48.27
N ARG A 984 -23.26 3.95 47.15
CA ARG A 984 -23.18 4.51 45.79
C ARG A 984 -24.32 5.48 45.44
N SER A 985 -25.51 5.31 46.05
CA SER A 985 -26.62 6.25 45.87
C SER A 985 -26.44 7.57 46.61
N MET A 986 -25.61 7.61 47.66
CA MET A 986 -25.35 8.84 48.43
C MET A 986 -24.25 9.72 47.82
N SER A 987 -23.24 9.15 47.16
CA SER A 987 -22.18 9.93 46.53
C SER A 987 -22.68 10.73 45.31
N LEU A 988 -23.60 10.16 44.52
CA LEU A 988 -24.15 10.77 43.29
C LEU A 988 -25.18 11.89 43.51
N LEU A 989 -25.56 12.20 44.76
CA LEU A 989 -26.51 13.29 45.08
C LEU A 989 -25.86 14.52 45.72
N TYR A 990 -24.59 14.43 46.11
CA TYR A 990 -23.82 15.55 46.68
C TYR A 990 -22.62 15.98 45.81
N SER A 991 -22.42 15.36 44.65
CA SER A 991 -21.45 15.80 43.64
C SER A 991 -22.13 16.67 42.56
N ARG A 992 -22.01 17.99 42.70
CA ARG A 992 -22.18 18.94 41.58
C ARG A 992 -20.95 19.83 41.46
N PRO A 993 -20.51 20.19 40.24
CA PRO A 993 -19.49 21.22 40.03
C PRO A 993 -19.94 22.58 40.59
N GLY A 994 -18.96 23.46 40.86
CA GLY A 994 -19.22 24.79 41.39
C GLY A 994 -20.02 25.70 40.45
N TYR A 995 -20.69 26.69 41.02
CA TYR A 995 -21.37 27.77 40.30
C TYR A 995 -20.58 29.07 40.37
N SER A 996 -20.49 29.79 39.26
CA SER A 996 -20.19 31.22 39.25
C SER A 996 -21.49 32.03 39.37
N ILE A 997 -21.41 33.26 39.89
CA ILE A 997 -22.55 34.17 40.05
C ILE A 997 -22.24 35.48 39.30
N GLN A 998 -23.18 35.91 38.45
CA GLN A 998 -23.45 37.32 38.17
C GLN A 998 -24.97 37.53 38.14
N GLU A 999 -25.43 38.65 38.70
CA GLU A 999 -26.82 39.07 38.78
C GLU A 999 -27.11 40.04 37.60
N SER A 1000 -28.34 40.26 37.10
CA SER A 1000 -29.44 40.87 37.86
C SER A 1000 -30.75 41.05 37.04
N TYR A 1001 -31.90 40.92 37.72
CA TYR A 1001 -33.11 41.79 37.73
C TYR A 1001 -33.28 42.90 36.65
N THR A 1002 -34.45 43.27 36.06
CA THR A 1002 -35.92 42.93 36.08
C THR A 1002 -36.64 43.84 35.02
N PRO A 1003 -38.00 44.10 34.94
CA PRO A 1003 -39.24 43.45 35.43
C PRO A 1003 -40.43 43.32 34.41
N LEU A 1004 -41.48 42.57 34.83
CA LEU A 1004 -42.95 42.72 34.62
C LEU A 1004 -43.57 43.54 33.45
N SER A 1005 -44.59 42.95 32.79
CA SER A 1005 -45.96 43.51 32.72
C SER A 1005 -47.03 42.42 32.42
N ILE A 1006 -48.34 42.73 32.59
CA ILE A 1006 -49.47 41.76 32.59
C ILE A 1006 -50.74 42.36 31.94
N GLN A 1007 -51.42 41.59 31.07
CA GLN A 1007 -52.89 41.51 30.89
C GLN A 1007 -53.21 40.40 29.84
N HIS A 1008 -54.05 39.37 30.11
CA HIS A 1008 -55.53 39.34 30.19
C HIS A 1008 -56.22 39.55 28.82
N THR A 1009 -57.24 38.79 28.38
CA THR A 1009 -58.16 37.79 29.01
C THR A 1009 -58.35 36.56 28.07
N HIS A 1010 -59.28 35.58 28.17
CA HIS A 1010 -60.40 35.22 29.08
C HIS A 1010 -60.74 33.71 28.94
N ASN A 1011 -61.13 33.02 30.03
CA ASN A 1011 -61.90 31.75 30.09
C ASN A 1011 -61.22 30.47 29.52
N ALA A 1012 -61.41 29.25 30.07
CA ALA A 1012 -62.35 28.70 31.07
C ALA A 1012 -61.73 27.40 31.70
N SER A 1013 -62.20 26.74 32.78
CA SER A 1013 -63.05 27.08 33.94
C SER A 1013 -63.24 25.82 34.85
N VAL A 1014 -63.41 25.99 36.17
CA VAL A 1014 -63.92 24.96 37.17
C VAL A 1014 -62.94 23.80 37.47
N SER A 1015 -62.68 23.33 38.71
CA SER A 1015 -63.06 23.68 40.11
C SER A 1015 -61.87 23.36 41.03
N GLY A 1016 -61.61 24.04 42.17
CA GLY A 1016 -62.19 23.74 43.51
C GLY A 1016 -61.38 22.65 44.24
N GLU A 1017 -61.00 22.73 45.53
CA GLU A 1017 -61.25 23.72 46.60
C GLU A 1017 -59.98 23.92 47.48
N SER A 1018 -60.09 24.58 48.64
CA SER A 1018 -58.92 25.03 49.45
C SER A 1018 -59.02 24.71 50.95
N MET A 1019 -57.88 24.87 51.64
CA MET A 1019 -57.70 24.95 53.11
C MET A 1019 -57.71 23.65 53.95
N SER A 1020 -56.49 23.26 54.35
CA SER A 1020 -56.02 22.83 55.69
C SER A 1020 -56.90 23.08 56.94
N PRO A 1021 -56.59 22.47 58.12
CA PRO A 1021 -55.84 21.23 58.43
C PRO A 1021 -56.55 20.34 59.49
N PRO A 1022 -55.85 19.33 60.07
CA PRO A 1022 -55.77 19.34 61.54
C PRO A 1022 -54.36 19.07 62.12
N ILE A 1023 -54.15 19.54 63.35
CA ILE A 1023 -52.91 19.41 64.14
C ILE A 1023 -53.06 18.28 65.18
N ARG A 1024 -52.12 17.32 65.28
CA ARG A 1024 -51.42 16.96 66.55
C ARG A 1024 -50.55 15.68 66.47
N LYS A 1025 -49.47 15.73 67.27
CA LYS A 1025 -48.81 14.67 68.06
C LYS A 1025 -48.02 13.55 67.36
N ASP A 1026 -46.96 13.17 68.08
CA ASP A 1026 -46.21 11.92 68.03
C ASP A 1026 -45.86 11.42 66.63
N GLY A 1027 -44.94 12.16 65.99
CA GLY A 1027 -44.38 11.83 64.68
C GLY A 1027 -43.89 10.38 64.62
N LEU A 1028 -44.53 9.59 63.76
CA LEU A 1028 -44.17 8.20 63.51
C LEU A 1028 -42.69 8.09 63.12
N SER A 1029 -42.04 7.03 63.58
CA SER A 1029 -40.61 6.79 63.36
C SER A 1029 -40.40 5.35 62.90
N CYS A 1030 -39.76 5.14 61.75
CA CYS A 1030 -39.48 3.80 61.20
C CYS A 1030 -38.90 2.85 62.27
N PRO A 1031 -39.57 1.73 62.61
CA PRO A 1031 -39.13 0.81 63.66
C PRO A 1031 -37.71 0.26 63.44
N LEU A 1032 -37.38 -0.11 62.20
CA LEU A 1032 -36.05 -0.64 61.84
C LEU A 1032 -34.95 0.40 62.11
N CYS A 1033 -35.11 1.63 61.60
CA CYS A 1033 -34.15 2.72 61.82
C CYS A 1033 -34.06 3.20 63.29
N LYS A 1034 -35.09 2.91 64.11
CA LYS A 1034 -35.09 3.19 65.55
C LYS A 1034 -34.23 2.16 66.29
N ASN A 1035 -34.45 0.87 66.02
CA ASN A 1035 -33.72 -0.22 66.66
C ASN A 1035 -32.24 -0.28 66.26
N THR A 1036 -31.87 0.11 65.03
CA THR A 1036 -30.45 0.21 64.63
C THR A 1036 -29.67 1.29 65.38
N LYS A 1037 -30.33 2.27 66.03
CA LYS A 1037 -29.66 3.37 66.75
C LYS A 1037 -29.53 3.16 68.26
N THR A 1038 -30.26 2.20 68.86
CA THR A 1038 -30.20 1.95 70.31
C THR A 1038 -28.99 1.13 70.75
N GLY A 1039 -28.34 0.38 69.85
CA GLY A 1039 -27.21 -0.49 70.18
C GLY A 1039 -25.89 0.23 70.55
N ASN A 1040 -25.60 1.40 69.95
CA ASN A 1040 -24.24 1.99 69.97
C ASN A 1040 -24.14 3.45 70.50
N LEU A 1041 -25.21 4.04 71.03
CA LEU A 1041 -25.23 5.46 71.48
C LEU A 1041 -25.56 5.68 72.97
N ALA A 1042 -25.44 4.63 73.79
CA ALA A 1042 -25.80 4.65 75.21
C ALA A 1042 -24.61 4.87 76.18
N LYS A 1043 -23.63 5.73 75.84
CA LYS A 1043 -22.58 6.21 76.78
C LYS A 1043 -22.03 7.58 76.33
N LYS A 1044 -22.36 8.63 77.09
CA LYS A 1044 -22.15 10.07 76.80
C LYS A 1044 -22.93 10.55 75.55
N GLY A 1045 -23.87 11.49 75.59
CA GLY A 1045 -24.45 12.23 76.73
C GLY A 1045 -24.49 13.75 76.48
N GLY A 1046 -25.36 14.24 75.59
CA GLY A 1046 -25.38 15.67 75.24
C GLY A 1046 -26.51 16.14 74.32
N ARG A 1047 -27.72 16.30 74.89
CA ARG A 1047 -28.89 17.02 74.32
C ARG A 1047 -29.53 16.41 73.05
N ARG A 1048 -30.79 16.79 72.79
CA ARG A 1048 -31.66 16.27 71.71
C ARG A 1048 -31.75 17.31 70.58
N PRO A 1049 -31.83 16.90 69.30
CA PRO A 1049 -32.46 17.71 68.27
C PRO A 1049 -33.94 17.92 68.60
N LEU A 1050 -34.52 19.05 68.20
CA LEU A 1050 -35.95 19.33 68.33
C LEU A 1050 -36.69 18.98 67.03
N SER A 1051 -37.90 18.44 67.22
CA SER A 1051 -39.03 18.26 66.27
C SER A 1051 -38.70 18.32 64.77
#